data_AF-A0A257HDP2-F1
#
_entry.id   AF-A0A257HDP2-F1
#
_cell.length_a   1.000
_cell.length_b   1.000
_cell.length_c   1.000
_cell.angle_alpha   90.00
_cell.angle_beta   90.00
_cell.angle_gamma   90.00
#
_symmetry.space_group_name_H-M   'P 1'
#
loop_
_entity.id
_entity.type
_entity.pdbx_description
1 polymer ?
#
loop_
_entity_poly.entity_id
_entity_poly.type
_entity_poly.pdbx_seq_one_letter_code
_entity_poly.pdbx_strand_id
1 'polypeptide(L)'
;MAGRKVVVSHPAAGKLETVRLGIGETLDLSAIANENITLLKIDGRLVVLFPDKAHVIVEGLYLPNGQPAPDVSVDLDGQTTIQASNFVNQFPISSDDQILTAAGVSLPARAVTGSGLNDGSGGFQFVDSRTLNGLEAAAGFGKGRTGGQAFGALPSFNALASNLGAVAGAPKPLADTASVQEAGVNPGNAVFAGTSTASGNVLSNDGYTGAGRVTGVGAGGSDSAANVGNAVSGTYGRLTVNADGSYSYVLDNTLSAVQSLHQGQVVTEVFTYRVTDSTGLSTTTTVTIALTGTNDLPVLDIDTGAAGTGYQGTIAAEAARSSATVTAADGVVITRTGQILASDPDSDSFSRLDVAVTSTASGARGEVVSGTSHGETLSFVAPVGGYSAADVQTLIDGLRFVNTERTFALDTSDRTISITLTDAYGATTTVTAQVPVIADVRDTTGLNSFTGTRFDDRIEGMGGADTIHAGAGNDTVIYRAGDGTDVMLDGGIGTDTLQILGDGEANTFRVAFDGAALNRLASGSDALPAGDNLSSFETVTLNGNGGDDTLSYAGTTVSVAADLAAGTASGFASISSIQHLTGGSADDVLLGNASANIINGGDGNDIIDGRGGDNTLNGGAGNDTILAANGDNTVDGGSGDNTITLGTGSNTVTAGAGNDILTATGSGNSVNLGDGDNTVTITGGDNNVTTGAGVDTITLGGDNNIVDAGNGNNVIFATGNFGNITTGTGNDSITAGDSTTVRDAGGDNTISLGNGDNDVITGAGIDTITAGDGNNIIAAGDGDNTVTLGNGANNVTAGASLDTITAGDGGNVIDAGAGDNIITTGSGIDSITAGDGDNTVIAGAGDNTITLGAGSNTATAGSGDDILTATGGGNSVNLGDGDNTITITGGFNNVTTGAGLDRITLGDGDNIISAGEGDNVITSGSGADAITAGNGDNTINAGDGDNVFTLGTGSNTVNGGVGADDLTASGSNNTVDLGDGDNVVNITGGDNNVTTGAGADTINLGGDNNIVVAGNGTNAITLTGANGAITSGTGDDSITAGDATTVTDTGGNNIITLGNGDNIVNTGAGDDTVTVGDGNNEINTGAGNDTLLAGIGNDLIYAGAGDDTITTGAGSDVIVFKAVQTEGQDTLRDFTSGQDILQFNASDIGNGLATGGTDTGSLDASRFTTGGAFTTTDQRFLFDTSTNTLYFDGDGSGGAEAMVALAHLETGTVNANDIKIA
;
A
#
# COMPACT_ATOMS: atom_id res chain seq x y z
N MET A 1 -6.50 -6.53 -10.82
CA MET A 1 -7.38 -7.16 -11.84
C MET A 1 -7.12 -8.67 -11.89
N ALA A 2 -8.16 -9.51 -11.98
CA ALA A 2 -8.00 -10.98 -12.03
C ALA A 2 -7.50 -11.43 -13.42
N GLY A 3 -6.31 -12.04 -13.49
CA GLY A 3 -5.75 -12.59 -14.72
C GLY A 3 -6.11 -14.07 -14.92
N ARG A 4 -6.44 -14.47 -16.16
CA ARG A 4 -6.62 -15.88 -16.54
C ARG A 4 -5.45 -16.36 -17.39
N LYS A 5 -4.82 -17.46 -16.99
CA LYS A 5 -3.69 -18.09 -17.69
C LYS A 5 -4.21 -19.00 -18.81
N VAL A 6 -3.79 -18.78 -20.06
CA VAL A 6 -4.19 -19.62 -21.22
C VAL A 6 -2.95 -20.28 -21.80
N VAL A 7 -3.01 -21.59 -22.03
CA VAL A 7 -1.91 -22.37 -22.63
C VAL A 7 -2.26 -22.69 -24.09
N VAL A 8 -1.43 -22.22 -25.04
CA VAL A 8 -1.57 -22.51 -26.47
C VAL A 8 -0.78 -23.79 -26.80
N SER A 9 -1.45 -24.83 -27.31
CA SER A 9 -0.82 -26.13 -27.66
C SER A 9 -0.53 -26.28 -29.15
N HIS A 10 0.63 -26.86 -29.50
CA HIS A 10 1.07 -27.16 -30.88
C HIS A 10 0.01 -27.85 -31.78
N PRO A 11 -0.15 -27.42 -33.05
CA PRO A 11 -0.58 -28.26 -34.16
C PRO A 11 0.61 -28.96 -34.83
N ALA A 12 0.34 -30.05 -35.55
CA ALA A 12 1.33 -30.74 -36.39
C ALA A 12 1.96 -29.80 -37.43
N ALA A 13 3.23 -30.02 -37.74
CA ALA A 13 4.03 -29.22 -38.67
C ALA A 13 3.26 -28.85 -39.97
N GLY A 14 3.00 -27.54 -40.15
CA GLY A 14 2.58 -26.98 -41.45
C GLY A 14 1.27 -26.17 -41.52
N LYS A 15 0.65 -25.71 -40.42
CA LYS A 15 -0.51 -24.78 -40.49
C LYS A 15 -0.43 -23.63 -39.46
N LEU A 16 -0.59 -22.39 -39.94
CA LEU A 16 -0.78 -21.17 -39.16
C LEU A 16 -2.14 -21.16 -38.43
N GLU A 17 -2.20 -20.57 -37.23
CA GLU A 17 -3.45 -20.09 -36.63
C GLU A 17 -3.36 -18.60 -36.24
N THR A 18 -4.41 -17.88 -36.62
CA THR A 18 -4.69 -16.48 -36.33
C THR A 18 -5.90 -16.37 -35.40
N VAL A 19 -5.87 -15.48 -34.40
CA VAL A 19 -7.02 -15.15 -33.54
C VAL A 19 -7.77 -13.93 -34.11
N ARG A 20 -9.10 -13.98 -34.22
CA ARG A 20 -9.96 -12.86 -34.67
C ARG A 20 -10.48 -12.07 -33.47
N LEU A 21 -10.26 -10.76 -33.47
CA LEU A 21 -10.59 -9.85 -32.38
C LEU A 21 -11.81 -8.95 -32.66
N GLY A 22 -12.44 -9.11 -33.83
CA GLY A 22 -13.60 -8.34 -34.27
C GLY A 22 -13.87 -8.51 -35.77
N ILE A 23 -14.81 -7.74 -36.32
CA ILE A 23 -15.06 -7.69 -37.76
C ILE A 23 -13.94 -6.94 -38.49
N GLY A 24 -12.84 -7.64 -38.80
CA GLY A 24 -11.83 -7.16 -39.75
C GLY A 24 -10.37 -7.37 -39.35
N GLU A 25 -10.05 -7.69 -38.09
CA GLU A 25 -8.66 -7.81 -37.62
C GLU A 25 -8.31 -9.23 -37.12
N THR A 26 -7.07 -9.65 -37.40
CA THR A 26 -6.48 -10.96 -37.04
C THR A 26 -5.06 -10.82 -36.52
N LEU A 27 -4.72 -11.55 -35.45
CA LEU A 27 -3.38 -11.64 -34.83
C LEU A 27 -2.72 -13.00 -35.12
N ASP A 28 -1.47 -13.03 -35.60
CA ASP A 28 -0.68 -14.25 -35.92
C ASP A 28 0.17 -14.71 -34.72
N LEU A 29 0.05 -15.99 -34.34
CA LEU A 29 0.67 -16.58 -33.13
C LEU A 29 1.78 -17.60 -33.44
N SER A 30 2.25 -17.65 -34.69
CA SER A 30 3.19 -18.69 -35.16
C SER A 30 4.59 -18.70 -34.51
N ALA A 31 4.98 -17.67 -33.76
CA ALA A 31 6.29 -17.54 -33.10
C ALA A 31 6.30 -17.96 -31.61
N ILE A 32 5.16 -18.36 -31.04
CA ILE A 32 4.94 -18.39 -29.59
C ILE A 32 4.44 -19.76 -29.11
N ALA A 33 5.17 -20.82 -29.47
CA ALA A 33 4.80 -22.18 -29.10
C ALA A 33 5.32 -22.51 -27.68
N ASN A 34 4.40 -22.85 -26.77
CA ASN A 34 4.65 -23.24 -25.37
C ASN A 34 5.00 -22.10 -24.37
N GLU A 35 4.56 -20.86 -24.59
CA GLU A 35 4.64 -19.80 -23.58
C GLU A 35 3.30 -19.65 -22.81
N ASN A 36 3.38 -19.29 -21.53
CA ASN A 36 2.21 -18.98 -20.71
C ASN A 36 1.82 -17.53 -20.94
N ILE A 37 0.69 -17.29 -21.60
CA ILE A 37 0.13 -15.93 -21.70
C ILE A 37 -0.87 -15.67 -20.58
N THR A 38 -0.85 -14.46 -20.04
CA THR A 38 -1.86 -13.98 -19.07
C THR A 38 -2.78 -13.00 -19.76
N LEU A 39 -4.09 -13.27 -19.68
CA LEU A 39 -5.10 -12.36 -20.17
C LEU A 39 -5.63 -11.55 -18.99
N LEU A 40 -5.49 -10.22 -19.06
CA LEU A 40 -6.01 -9.26 -18.10
C LEU A 40 -7.06 -8.39 -18.75
N LYS A 41 -8.07 -8.00 -17.97
CA LYS A 41 -9.11 -7.05 -18.40
C LYS A 41 -8.94 -5.76 -17.62
N ILE A 42 -8.64 -4.67 -18.33
CA ILE A 42 -8.41 -3.32 -17.76
C ILE A 42 -9.39 -2.37 -18.45
N ASP A 43 -10.33 -1.77 -17.72
CA ASP A 43 -11.31 -0.79 -18.24
C ASP A 43 -12.02 -1.17 -19.55
N GLY A 44 -12.43 -2.43 -19.69
CA GLY A 44 -13.11 -2.93 -20.90
C GLY A 44 -12.17 -3.30 -22.07
N ARG A 45 -10.86 -3.24 -21.85
CA ARG A 45 -9.80 -3.65 -22.78
C ARG A 45 -9.22 -5.00 -22.39
N LEU A 46 -8.82 -5.81 -23.38
CA LEU A 46 -8.15 -7.09 -23.18
C LEU A 46 -6.63 -6.89 -23.36
N VAL A 47 -5.87 -7.21 -22.32
CA VAL A 47 -4.41 -7.12 -22.27
C VAL A 47 -3.83 -8.52 -22.24
N VAL A 48 -2.88 -8.79 -23.13
CA VAL A 48 -2.16 -10.08 -23.21
C VAL A 48 -0.72 -9.87 -22.72
N LEU A 49 -0.36 -10.51 -21.61
CA LEU A 49 1.00 -10.50 -21.05
C LEU A 49 1.76 -11.75 -21.47
N PHE A 50 3.00 -11.56 -21.91
CA PHE A 50 3.99 -12.62 -22.15
C PHE A 50 5.02 -12.62 -21.00
N PRO A 51 5.62 -13.76 -20.62
CA PRO A 51 6.55 -13.82 -19.48
C PRO A 51 7.88 -13.05 -19.68
N ASP A 52 8.24 -12.79 -20.93
CA ASP A 52 9.57 -12.34 -21.36
C ASP A 52 9.54 -11.35 -22.56
N LYS A 53 8.37 -10.82 -22.94
CA LYS A 53 8.18 -9.86 -24.07
C LYS A 53 7.05 -8.83 -23.84
N ALA A 54 7.05 -7.75 -24.63
CA ALA A 54 6.08 -6.64 -24.59
C ALA A 54 4.60 -7.05 -24.77
N HIS A 55 3.70 -6.30 -24.11
CA HIS A 55 2.27 -6.56 -24.00
C HIS A 55 1.46 -6.05 -25.22
N VAL A 56 0.28 -6.62 -25.47
CA VAL A 56 -0.69 -6.16 -26.51
C VAL A 56 -2.01 -5.75 -25.84
N ILE A 57 -2.53 -4.56 -26.17
CA ILE A 57 -3.79 -3.99 -25.65
C ILE A 57 -4.85 -3.95 -26.76
N VAL A 58 -6.06 -4.43 -26.51
CA VAL A 58 -7.20 -4.42 -27.46
C VAL A 58 -8.41 -3.72 -26.83
N GLU A 59 -8.98 -2.69 -27.49
CA GLU A 59 -10.05 -1.85 -26.93
C GLU A 59 -11.47 -2.14 -27.47
N GLY A 60 -12.47 -2.09 -26.59
CA GLY A 60 -13.89 -1.91 -26.93
C GLY A 60 -14.73 -3.17 -27.16
N LEU A 61 -15.47 -3.64 -26.13
CA LEU A 61 -16.49 -4.69 -26.25
C LEU A 61 -17.80 -4.29 -25.54
N TYR A 62 -18.81 -3.91 -26.32
CA TYR A 62 -20.18 -3.57 -25.87
C TYR A 62 -21.22 -4.58 -26.35
N LEU A 63 -22.28 -4.81 -25.57
CA LEU A 63 -23.46 -5.58 -26.00
C LEU A 63 -24.37 -4.74 -26.94
N PRO A 64 -25.27 -5.37 -27.73
CA PRO A 64 -26.14 -4.68 -28.71
C PRO A 64 -27.10 -3.61 -28.16
N ASN A 65 -27.15 -3.44 -26.84
CA ASN A 65 -27.99 -2.48 -26.13
C ASN A 65 -27.18 -1.36 -25.44
N GLY A 66 -25.90 -1.17 -25.77
CA GLY A 66 -25.09 -0.04 -25.29
C GLY A 66 -24.63 -0.15 -23.84
N GLN A 67 -24.51 -1.36 -23.30
CA GLN A 67 -23.99 -1.62 -21.95
C GLN A 67 -22.77 -2.57 -22.02
N PRO A 68 -21.78 -2.45 -21.13
CA PRO A 68 -20.59 -3.31 -21.08
C PRO A 68 -20.91 -4.77 -20.68
N ALA A 69 -20.16 -5.76 -21.20
CA ALA A 69 -20.41 -7.21 -21.07
C ALA A 69 -19.67 -7.92 -19.89
N PRO A 70 -20.22 -9.04 -19.33
CA PRO A 70 -19.89 -9.60 -18.00
C PRO A 70 -18.81 -10.72 -17.95
N ASP A 71 -18.46 -11.20 -16.74
CA ASP A 71 -17.44 -12.24 -16.42
C ASP A 71 -17.84 -13.69 -16.77
N VAL A 72 -16.88 -14.51 -17.26
CA VAL A 72 -17.05 -15.93 -17.68
C VAL A 72 -15.97 -16.85 -17.06
N SER A 73 -16.40 -17.91 -16.36
CA SER A 73 -15.58 -19.02 -15.80
C SER A 73 -15.77 -20.33 -16.60
N VAL A 74 -14.74 -21.20 -16.70
CA VAL A 74 -14.82 -22.55 -17.32
C VAL A 74 -13.97 -23.58 -16.55
N ASP A 75 -14.59 -24.75 -16.30
CA ASP A 75 -14.18 -26.01 -15.64
C ASP A 75 -13.84 -27.09 -16.69
N LEU A 76 -12.90 -28.03 -16.46
CA LEU A 76 -12.74 -29.28 -17.23
C LEU A 76 -11.83 -30.36 -16.55
N ASP A 77 -12.09 -31.60 -16.94
CA ASP A 77 -12.03 -32.88 -16.23
C ASP A 77 -11.24 -33.97 -16.99
N GLY A 78 -10.67 -34.92 -16.21
CA GLY A 78 -10.59 -36.37 -16.50
C GLY A 78 -9.98 -36.94 -17.81
N GLN A 79 -8.81 -37.57 -17.64
CA GLN A 79 -8.18 -38.68 -18.42
C GLN A 79 -7.19 -38.32 -19.55
N THR A 80 -5.90 -38.68 -19.35
CA THR A 80 -5.08 -39.56 -20.23
C THR A 80 -3.74 -39.89 -19.52
N THR A 81 -3.31 -41.15 -19.60
CA THR A 81 -2.11 -41.74 -18.96
C THR A 81 -0.93 -41.82 -19.94
N ILE A 82 0.31 -41.46 -19.54
CA ILE A 82 1.58 -42.01 -20.09
C ILE A 82 2.63 -42.11 -18.96
N GLN A 83 3.36 -43.24 -18.94
CA GLN A 83 4.30 -43.72 -17.93
C GLN A 83 5.67 -43.03 -17.92
N ALA A 84 6.26 -42.93 -16.72
CA ALA A 84 7.60 -42.43 -16.44
C ALA A 84 8.61 -43.58 -16.21
N SER A 85 9.71 -43.55 -16.96
CA SER A 85 10.98 -44.19 -16.55
C SER A 85 12.13 -43.46 -17.23
N ASN A 86 13.12 -43.05 -16.43
CA ASN A 86 14.38 -42.36 -16.74
C ASN A 86 14.34 -40.83 -16.66
N PHE A 87 14.54 -40.26 -15.46
CA PHE A 87 15.86 -39.76 -15.06
C PHE A 87 15.86 -39.37 -13.57
N VAL A 88 16.91 -39.79 -12.89
CA VAL A 88 17.21 -39.62 -11.47
C VAL A 88 18.39 -38.64 -11.37
N ASN A 89 18.35 -37.79 -10.33
CA ASN A 89 19.43 -37.09 -9.60
C ASN A 89 19.33 -35.57 -9.59
N GLN A 90 18.84 -35.02 -8.46
CA GLN A 90 19.62 -34.20 -7.53
C GLN A 90 18.75 -33.96 -6.26
N PHE A 91 19.42 -33.88 -5.10
CA PHE A 91 18.94 -33.78 -3.71
C PHE A 91 18.71 -35.10 -2.93
N PRO A 92 19.57 -35.41 -1.94
CA PRO A 92 19.47 -36.59 -1.10
C PRO A 92 18.47 -36.35 0.04
N ILE A 93 17.54 -37.29 0.24
CA ILE A 93 16.74 -37.37 1.46
C ILE A 93 17.17 -38.68 2.12
N SER A 94 17.67 -38.58 3.35
CA SER A 94 18.10 -39.73 4.15
C SER A 94 16.90 -40.64 4.43
N SER A 95 17.08 -41.90 4.09
CA SER A 95 16.26 -43.01 4.55
C SER A 95 16.44 -43.20 6.05
N ASP A 96 15.45 -42.79 6.84
CA ASP A 96 14.92 -43.58 7.97
C ASP A 96 13.84 -42.77 8.68
N ASP A 97 12.57 -43.04 8.35
CA ASP A 97 11.49 -42.85 9.31
C ASP A 97 10.41 -43.91 9.08
N GLN A 98 10.31 -44.81 10.05
CA GLN A 98 9.34 -45.90 10.07
C GLN A 98 7.98 -45.36 10.49
N ILE A 99 7.03 -45.31 9.56
CA ILE A 99 5.61 -45.14 9.88
C ILE A 99 5.11 -46.39 10.61
N LEU A 100 4.60 -46.16 11.81
CA LEU A 100 3.94 -47.09 12.71
C LEU A 100 2.77 -47.81 12.02
N THR A 101 2.90 -49.12 11.83
CA THR A 101 1.79 -50.02 11.47
C THR A 101 0.93 -50.31 12.70
N ALA A 102 -0.33 -49.85 12.70
CA ALA A 102 -1.35 -50.30 13.63
C ALA A 102 -1.96 -51.63 13.16
N ALA A 103 -1.80 -52.69 13.95
CA ALA A 103 -2.46 -53.98 13.73
C ALA A 103 -3.59 -54.21 14.77
N GLY A 104 -4.84 -53.99 14.31
CA GLY A 104 -6.02 -54.84 14.50
C GLY A 104 -6.56 -55.21 15.89
N VAL A 105 -7.76 -54.70 16.23
CA VAL A 105 -8.93 -55.52 16.64
C VAL A 105 -10.23 -54.90 16.08
N SER A 106 -11.01 -55.76 15.44
CA SER A 106 -12.24 -55.54 14.66
C SER A 106 -13.50 -55.24 15.49
N LEU A 107 -14.49 -54.51 14.95
CA LEU A 107 -15.93 -54.85 14.95
C LEU A 107 -16.69 -54.08 13.80
N PRO A 108 -17.84 -54.58 13.29
CA PRO A 108 -18.12 -54.65 11.84
C PRO A 108 -18.97 -53.51 11.24
N ALA A 109 -18.86 -53.39 9.92
CA ALA A 109 -19.55 -52.47 9.02
C ALA A 109 -21.08 -52.61 8.97
N ARG A 110 -21.81 -51.49 8.85
CA ARG A 110 -22.98 -51.40 7.93
C ARG A 110 -23.50 -49.96 7.68
N ALA A 111 -23.36 -49.55 6.42
CA ALA A 111 -24.36 -48.92 5.53
C ALA A 111 -24.78 -47.43 5.62
N VAL A 112 -24.26 -46.68 4.63
CA VAL A 112 -24.93 -45.92 3.53
C VAL A 112 -26.02 -44.86 3.82
N THR A 113 -25.91 -43.79 3.01
CA THR A 113 -26.89 -42.77 2.54
C THR A 113 -27.04 -41.57 3.48
N GLY A 114 -26.89 -40.31 3.07
CA GLY A 114 -27.04 -39.65 1.77
C GLY A 114 -28.01 -38.47 1.94
N SER A 115 -27.81 -37.38 1.17
CA SER A 115 -28.54 -36.09 1.16
C SER A 115 -28.17 -35.11 2.29
N GLY A 116 -27.80 -33.85 2.07
CA GLY A 116 -27.92 -33.00 0.88
C GLY A 116 -28.76 -31.76 1.22
N LEU A 117 -28.19 -30.58 0.94
CA LEU A 117 -28.78 -29.24 0.74
C LEU A 117 -28.50 -28.17 1.81
N ASN A 118 -27.74 -27.16 1.35
CA ASN A 118 -27.98 -25.70 1.36
C ASN A 118 -28.45 -25.05 2.66
N ASP A 119 -27.88 -23.93 3.12
CA ASP A 119 -27.59 -22.65 2.44
C ASP A 119 -26.47 -21.88 3.19
N GLY A 120 -25.71 -20.99 2.57
CA GLY A 120 -26.10 -19.58 2.39
C GLY A 120 -25.51 -18.70 3.50
N SER A 121 -24.46 -17.96 3.17
CA SER A 121 -23.79 -16.96 4.01
C SER A 121 -24.76 -15.97 4.68
N GLY A 122 -24.58 -15.71 5.98
CA GLY A 122 -25.19 -14.55 6.63
C GLY A 122 -25.18 -14.60 8.16
N GLY A 123 -24.29 -13.81 8.76
CA GLY A 123 -24.55 -13.05 9.99
C GLY A 123 -25.03 -13.81 11.22
N PHE A 124 -24.09 -14.12 12.12
CA PHE A 124 -24.41 -14.25 13.54
C PHE A 124 -24.79 -12.86 14.10
N GLN A 125 -26.08 -12.56 14.18
CA GLN A 125 -26.63 -11.60 15.15
C GLN A 125 -28.02 -12.04 15.65
N PHE A 126 -28.20 -11.86 16.95
CA PHE A 126 -29.10 -12.59 17.83
C PHE A 126 -30.57 -12.14 17.76
N VAL A 127 -31.49 -13.12 17.85
CA VAL A 127 -32.91 -12.92 18.16
C VAL A 127 -33.37 -13.98 19.19
N ASP A 128 -33.65 -13.49 20.40
CA ASP A 128 -34.83 -13.72 21.27
C ASP A 128 -35.84 -14.81 20.79
N SER A 129 -36.40 -15.71 21.61
CA SER A 129 -37.09 -15.36 22.85
C SER A 129 -37.63 -16.55 23.65
N ARG A 130 -37.54 -16.36 24.99
CA ARG A 130 -38.35 -16.92 26.11
C ARG A 130 -37.72 -18.02 26.97
N THR A 131 -37.33 -17.80 28.24
CA THR A 131 -37.07 -16.60 29.09
C THR A 131 -36.81 -17.11 30.52
N LEU A 132 -35.74 -16.67 31.19
CA LEU A 132 -35.85 -16.08 32.53
C LEU A 132 -34.56 -15.31 32.92
N ASN A 133 -34.64 -13.98 32.88
CA ASN A 133 -34.00 -12.95 33.73
C ASN A 133 -32.49 -13.10 34.00
N GLY A 134 -31.61 -12.26 33.44
CA GLY A 134 -31.35 -10.87 33.88
C GLY A 134 -30.22 -10.88 34.92
N LEU A 135 -29.27 -9.95 35.03
CA LEU A 135 -28.99 -8.65 34.44
C LEU A 135 -27.60 -8.29 35.01
N GLU A 136 -26.87 -7.41 34.33
CA GLU A 136 -25.62 -6.81 34.79
C GLU A 136 -25.66 -6.23 36.22
N ALA A 137 -24.44 -6.09 36.75
CA ALA A 137 -23.95 -4.97 37.56
C ALA A 137 -24.42 -4.75 39.02
N ALA A 138 -23.40 -4.52 39.84
CA ALA A 138 -23.32 -3.59 40.95
C ALA A 138 -24.19 -3.82 42.22
N ALA A 139 -23.46 -4.12 43.30
CA ALA A 139 -23.59 -3.56 44.65
C ALA A 139 -25.00 -3.42 45.27
N GLY A 140 -25.28 -4.23 46.31
CA GLY A 140 -26.32 -3.89 47.29
C GLY A 140 -26.75 -5.04 48.21
N PHE A 141 -26.16 -5.09 49.41
CA PHE A 141 -26.74 -5.55 50.68
C PHE A 141 -27.78 -6.70 50.72
N GLY A 142 -27.43 -7.78 51.44
CA GLY A 142 -28.31 -8.26 52.52
C GLY A 142 -28.56 -9.77 52.66
N LYS A 143 -27.97 -10.33 53.74
CA LYS A 143 -28.50 -11.43 54.60
C LYS A 143 -28.45 -12.89 54.08
N GLY A 144 -27.41 -13.62 54.52
CA GLY A 144 -27.48 -14.58 55.62
C GLY A 144 -28.11 -15.97 55.42
N ARG A 145 -27.42 -16.98 56.02
CA ARG A 145 -27.83 -18.35 56.42
C ARG A 145 -27.49 -19.46 55.41
N THR A 146 -26.52 -20.38 55.61
CA THR A 146 -26.16 -21.39 56.66
C THR A 146 -26.58 -22.81 56.26
N GLY A 147 -25.63 -23.77 56.40
CA GLY A 147 -25.84 -25.23 56.49
C GLY A 147 -25.77 -25.96 55.15
N GLY A 148 -25.03 -27.06 54.93
CA GLY A 148 -24.52 -28.10 55.82
C GLY A 148 -25.31 -29.41 55.62
N GLN A 149 -24.59 -30.54 55.50
CA GLN A 149 -25.06 -31.96 55.54
C GLN A 149 -25.64 -32.50 54.20
N ALA A 150 -25.64 -33.79 53.82
CA ALA A 150 -24.93 -35.05 54.11
C ALA A 150 -25.78 -36.19 53.45
N PHE A 151 -25.25 -37.42 53.40
CA PHE A 151 -25.92 -38.73 53.10
C PHE A 151 -26.26 -39.04 51.63
N GLY A 152 -26.22 -40.28 51.12
CA GLY A 152 -25.97 -41.60 51.70
C GLY A 152 -26.56 -42.72 50.78
N ALA A 153 -25.84 -43.85 50.70
CA ALA A 153 -26.24 -45.26 50.49
C ALA A 153 -27.29 -45.75 49.45
N LEU A 154 -26.89 -46.87 48.80
CA LEU A 154 -27.52 -47.88 47.92
C LEU A 154 -28.99 -48.28 48.21
N PRO A 155 -29.71 -48.88 47.21
CA PRO A 155 -30.02 -50.33 47.31
C PRO A 155 -30.19 -51.14 45.99
N SER A 156 -30.17 -52.47 46.17
CA SER A 156 -30.27 -53.67 45.30
C SER A 156 -31.69 -54.18 44.91
N PHE A 157 -31.81 -55.07 43.89
CA PHE A 157 -32.60 -56.36 43.75
C PHE A 157 -32.98 -56.69 42.27
N ASN A 158 -32.65 -57.86 41.67
CA ASN A 158 -33.37 -59.18 41.60
C ASN A 158 -34.75 -59.12 40.85
N ALA A 159 -35.26 -60.02 39.99
CA ALA A 159 -35.05 -61.44 39.63
C ALA A 159 -35.85 -61.81 38.33
N LEU A 160 -35.52 -62.92 37.64
CA LEU A 160 -36.53 -63.89 37.14
C LEU A 160 -35.92 -65.28 36.82
N ALA A 161 -36.58 -66.32 37.33
CA ALA A 161 -36.26 -67.75 37.19
C ALA A 161 -37.49 -68.55 36.72
N SER A 162 -37.31 -69.75 36.12
CA SER A 162 -38.09 -70.99 36.37
C SER A 162 -37.90 -72.12 35.32
N ASN A 163 -37.55 -73.35 35.77
CA ASN A 163 -38.28 -74.62 35.51
C ASN A 163 -37.76 -75.81 36.37
N LEU A 164 -38.53 -76.90 36.47
CA LEU A 164 -38.87 -77.73 37.67
C LEU A 164 -38.58 -79.27 37.54
N GLY A 165 -38.44 -80.04 38.65
CA GLY A 165 -38.64 -81.53 38.71
C GLY A 165 -37.97 -82.33 39.88
N ALA A 166 -38.61 -83.38 40.47
CA ALA A 166 -38.30 -84.03 41.78
C ALA A 166 -38.09 -85.58 41.81
N VAL A 167 -37.51 -86.09 42.93
CA VAL A 167 -37.59 -87.45 43.59
C VAL A 167 -36.46 -88.49 43.37
N ALA A 168 -35.60 -88.68 44.40
CA ALA A 168 -35.53 -89.85 45.29
C ALA A 168 -34.65 -89.50 46.55
N GLY A 169 -34.79 -90.18 47.69
CA GLY A 169 -34.18 -89.76 48.97
C GLY A 169 -32.76 -90.31 49.22
N ALA A 170 -31.77 -89.44 49.37
CA ALA A 170 -30.36 -89.78 49.23
C ALA A 170 -29.69 -90.45 50.47
N PRO A 171 -28.51 -91.12 50.31
CA PRO A 171 -27.79 -91.85 51.39
C PRO A 171 -27.57 -91.05 52.68
N LYS A 172 -27.35 -91.68 53.84
CA LYS A 172 -27.05 -90.94 55.10
C LYS A 172 -25.66 -91.29 55.66
N PRO A 173 -24.59 -90.80 55.04
CA PRO A 173 -23.23 -91.11 55.48
C PRO A 173 -22.86 -90.32 56.77
N LEU A 174 -22.07 -90.91 57.66
CA LEU A 174 -21.59 -90.37 58.95
C LEU A 174 -20.18 -89.78 58.80
N ALA A 175 -19.75 -88.93 59.72
CA ALA A 175 -18.43 -88.29 59.61
C ALA A 175 -17.32 -89.17 60.21
N ASP A 176 -16.15 -89.20 59.56
CA ASP A 176 -14.94 -89.92 59.98
C ASP A 176 -13.87 -88.99 60.54
N THR A 177 -12.98 -89.52 61.39
CA THR A 177 -11.82 -88.78 61.94
C THR A 177 -10.52 -89.58 61.88
N ALA A 178 -9.40 -88.91 61.61
CA ALA A 178 -8.03 -89.44 61.70
C ALA A 178 -7.03 -88.35 62.13
N SER A 179 -5.79 -88.71 62.49
CA SER A 179 -4.79 -87.75 62.97
C SER A 179 -3.39 -87.98 62.38
N VAL A 180 -2.66 -86.89 62.17
CA VAL A 180 -1.26 -86.82 61.71
C VAL A 180 -0.49 -85.79 62.56
N GLN A 181 0.85 -85.84 62.52
CA GLN A 181 1.70 -84.92 63.28
C GLN A 181 2.85 -84.42 62.39
N GLU A 182 3.13 -83.13 62.47
CA GLU A 182 4.21 -82.46 61.73
C GLU A 182 5.61 -82.98 62.11
N ALA A 183 6.55 -82.89 61.17
CA ALA A 183 7.97 -83.11 61.39
C ALA A 183 8.67 -81.76 61.67
N GLY A 184 9.44 -81.70 62.76
CA GLY A 184 10.13 -80.48 63.24
C GLY A 184 11.28 -80.84 64.18
N VAL A 185 11.55 -80.02 65.21
CA VAL A 185 12.63 -80.27 66.20
C VAL A 185 12.12 -80.33 67.65
N ASN A 186 12.74 -81.21 68.45
CA ASN A 186 12.53 -81.28 69.90
C ASN A 186 13.51 -80.35 70.65
N PRO A 187 13.28 -80.06 71.96
CA PRO A 187 14.21 -79.28 72.78
C PRO A 187 15.65 -79.82 72.67
N GLY A 188 16.57 -79.03 72.10
CA GLY A 188 17.94 -79.44 71.80
C GLY A 188 18.25 -79.75 70.32
N ASN A 189 17.38 -79.37 69.38
CA ASN A 189 17.56 -79.49 67.91
C ASN A 189 17.74 -80.92 67.38
N ALA A 190 17.23 -81.93 68.08
CA ALA A 190 17.12 -83.27 67.53
C ALA A 190 15.91 -83.36 66.58
N VAL A 191 16.13 -83.83 65.35
CA VAL A 191 15.09 -84.01 64.33
C VAL A 191 13.98 -84.93 64.84
N PHE A 192 12.75 -84.44 64.80
CA PHE A 192 11.54 -85.20 65.10
C PHE A 192 10.77 -85.46 63.81
N ALA A 193 10.69 -86.72 63.39
CA ALA A 193 10.24 -87.08 62.04
C ALA A 193 8.70 -87.03 61.81
N GLY A 194 7.90 -86.71 62.83
CA GLY A 194 6.43 -86.62 62.71
C GLY A 194 5.71 -87.92 62.35
N THR A 195 4.41 -87.82 62.07
CA THR A 195 3.55 -88.89 61.52
C THR A 195 2.86 -88.39 60.25
N SER A 196 3.42 -88.69 59.08
CA SER A 196 3.06 -88.03 57.81
C SER A 196 1.90 -88.66 57.03
N THR A 197 1.31 -89.76 57.50
CA THR A 197 0.20 -90.43 56.79
C THR A 197 -0.86 -91.02 57.73
N ALA A 198 -2.13 -90.99 57.31
CA ALA A 198 -3.24 -91.68 57.97
C ALA A 198 -4.12 -92.43 56.96
N SER A 199 -4.74 -93.55 57.34
CA SER A 199 -5.60 -94.33 56.43
C SER A 199 -6.79 -94.98 57.15
N GLY A 200 -7.86 -95.28 56.40
CA GLY A 200 -9.10 -95.87 56.92
C GLY A 200 -10.10 -96.23 55.82
N ASN A 201 -11.38 -96.43 56.17
CA ASN A 201 -12.46 -96.63 55.19
C ASN A 201 -13.73 -95.88 55.61
N VAL A 202 -14.19 -94.96 54.75
CA VAL A 202 -15.30 -94.03 55.03
C VAL A 202 -16.70 -94.65 54.94
N LEU A 203 -16.83 -95.88 54.44
CA LEU A 203 -18.12 -96.57 54.35
C LEU A 203 -18.34 -97.55 55.53
N SER A 204 -17.33 -97.75 56.37
CA SER A 204 -17.31 -98.84 57.36
C SER A 204 -18.24 -98.62 58.56
N ASN A 205 -18.62 -97.37 58.84
CA ASN A 205 -19.49 -96.93 59.94
C ASN A 205 -20.90 -96.46 59.47
N ASP A 206 -21.14 -96.37 58.16
CA ASP A 206 -22.29 -95.66 57.56
C ASP A 206 -23.62 -96.45 57.50
N GLY A 207 -23.70 -97.63 58.12
CA GLY A 207 -24.97 -98.33 58.41
C GLY A 207 -25.88 -98.71 57.22
N TYR A 208 -25.42 -98.58 55.98
CA TYR A 208 -26.21 -98.81 54.76
C TYR A 208 -26.02 -100.25 54.23
N THR A 209 -27.11 -100.97 53.94
CA THR A 209 -27.07 -102.37 53.43
C THR A 209 -27.22 -102.51 51.91
N GLY A 210 -27.33 -101.40 51.19
CA GLY A 210 -27.25 -101.34 49.71
C GLY A 210 -25.87 -100.86 49.28
N ALA A 211 -25.32 -101.43 48.19
CA ALA A 211 -23.96 -101.20 47.70
C ALA A 211 -23.70 -99.75 47.26
N GLY A 212 -23.60 -98.83 48.22
CA GLY A 212 -23.18 -97.46 48.02
C GLY A 212 -21.70 -97.41 47.66
N ARG A 213 -21.35 -96.55 46.70
CA ARG A 213 -19.98 -96.35 46.24
C ARG A 213 -19.62 -94.88 46.43
N VAL A 214 -18.36 -94.59 46.76
CA VAL A 214 -17.89 -93.20 46.74
C VAL A 214 -17.84 -92.77 45.27
N THR A 215 -18.52 -91.65 44.97
CA THR A 215 -18.69 -91.11 43.61
C THR A 215 -18.24 -89.66 43.50
N GLY A 216 -17.69 -89.09 44.58
CA GLY A 216 -16.95 -87.84 44.51
C GLY A 216 -16.20 -87.54 45.80
N VAL A 217 -15.12 -86.78 45.66
CA VAL A 217 -14.22 -86.36 46.75
C VAL A 217 -13.79 -84.92 46.52
N GLY A 218 -13.68 -84.11 47.56
CA GLY A 218 -13.18 -82.75 47.46
C GLY A 218 -12.78 -82.14 48.81
N ALA A 219 -11.97 -81.08 48.76
CA ALA A 219 -11.60 -80.30 49.93
C ALA A 219 -12.63 -79.19 50.18
N GLY A 220 -13.05 -78.96 51.43
CA GLY A 220 -13.80 -77.76 51.81
C GLY A 220 -15.25 -77.64 51.30
N GLY A 221 -15.98 -78.74 51.10
CA GLY A 221 -17.43 -78.74 50.86
C GLY A 221 -17.91 -78.98 49.42
N SER A 222 -17.02 -78.94 48.42
CA SER A 222 -17.35 -79.19 47.00
C SER A 222 -16.63 -80.43 46.47
N ASP A 223 -17.34 -81.49 46.08
CA ASP A 223 -16.75 -82.78 45.69
C ASP A 223 -16.81 -83.06 44.17
N SER A 224 -15.81 -83.76 43.63
CA SER A 224 -15.73 -84.11 42.20
C SER A 224 -15.60 -85.61 41.98
N ALA A 225 -16.33 -86.15 40.99
CA ALA A 225 -16.22 -87.56 40.61
C ALA A 225 -14.86 -87.93 40.00
N ALA A 226 -14.20 -86.96 39.34
CA ALA A 226 -12.85 -87.15 38.80
C ALA A 226 -11.80 -87.37 39.90
N ASN A 227 -12.12 -86.99 41.14
CA ASN A 227 -11.22 -87.09 42.28
C ASN A 227 -11.30 -88.45 42.99
N VAL A 228 -12.29 -89.30 42.67
CA VAL A 228 -12.40 -90.63 43.28
C VAL A 228 -11.21 -91.49 42.84
N GLY A 229 -10.44 -91.98 43.81
CA GLY A 229 -9.20 -92.72 43.58
C GLY A 229 -8.00 -91.86 43.18
N ASN A 230 -8.16 -90.54 43.11
CA ASN A 230 -7.08 -89.58 42.91
C ASN A 230 -6.83 -88.77 44.19
N ALA A 231 -5.61 -88.27 44.36
CA ALA A 231 -5.24 -87.47 45.52
C ALA A 231 -5.77 -86.02 45.40
N VAL A 232 -6.64 -85.66 46.33
CA VAL A 232 -7.25 -84.33 46.48
C VAL A 232 -6.43 -83.52 47.47
N SER A 233 -5.86 -82.41 47.00
CA SER A 233 -5.11 -81.50 47.86
C SER A 233 -6.05 -80.69 48.76
N GLY A 234 -5.73 -80.62 50.04
CA GLY A 234 -6.27 -79.67 50.99
C GLY A 234 -5.22 -78.61 51.39
N THR A 235 -5.48 -77.90 52.48
CA THR A 235 -4.64 -76.88 53.10
C THR A 235 -3.32 -77.42 53.67
N TYR A 236 -3.32 -78.62 54.27
CA TYR A 236 -2.13 -79.15 54.96
C TYR A 236 -1.57 -80.44 54.32
N GLY A 237 -2.34 -81.11 53.47
CA GLY A 237 -1.93 -82.36 52.85
C GLY A 237 -2.93 -82.84 51.81
N ARG A 238 -2.83 -84.11 51.41
CA ARG A 238 -3.61 -84.67 50.30
C ARG A 238 -4.36 -85.92 50.72
N LEU A 239 -5.67 -85.96 50.46
CA LEU A 239 -6.53 -87.10 50.70
C LEU A 239 -6.88 -87.83 49.40
N THR A 240 -6.68 -89.14 49.34
CA THR A 240 -7.25 -90.02 48.32
C THR A 240 -8.36 -90.86 48.93
N VAL A 241 -9.56 -90.82 48.36
CA VAL A 241 -10.67 -91.74 48.71
C VAL A 241 -11.05 -92.53 47.47
N ASN A 242 -10.95 -93.86 47.55
CA ASN A 242 -11.29 -94.77 46.47
C ASN A 242 -12.80 -95.02 46.41
N ALA A 243 -13.26 -95.54 45.26
CA ALA A 243 -14.67 -95.84 45.06
C ALA A 243 -15.22 -96.84 46.09
N ASP A 244 -14.39 -97.77 46.58
CA ASP A 244 -14.76 -98.76 47.62
C ASP A 244 -14.77 -98.22 49.06
N GLY A 245 -14.56 -96.91 49.23
CA GLY A 245 -14.56 -96.24 50.53
C GLY A 245 -13.21 -96.23 51.24
N SER A 246 -12.20 -96.96 50.77
CA SER A 246 -10.87 -96.89 51.37
C SER A 246 -10.23 -95.50 51.16
N TYR A 247 -9.57 -94.95 52.17
CA TYR A 247 -8.90 -93.67 52.06
C TYR A 247 -7.47 -93.67 52.64
N SER A 248 -6.64 -92.79 52.07
CA SER A 248 -5.31 -92.46 52.57
C SER A 248 -5.09 -90.96 52.53
N TYR A 249 -4.61 -90.39 53.63
CA TYR A 249 -4.17 -89.01 53.75
C TYR A 249 -2.65 -88.98 53.89
N VAL A 250 -2.01 -88.07 53.16
CA VAL A 250 -0.57 -87.78 53.26
C VAL A 250 -0.41 -86.31 53.59
N LEU A 251 0.18 -86.02 54.75
CA LEU A 251 0.55 -84.66 55.17
C LEU A 251 1.68 -84.14 54.28
N ASP A 252 1.58 -82.89 53.83
CA ASP A 252 2.63 -82.23 53.08
C ASP A 252 3.40 -81.26 53.98
N ASN A 253 4.47 -81.78 54.59
CA ASN A 253 5.34 -81.03 55.51
C ASN A 253 6.17 -79.94 54.83
N THR A 254 5.99 -79.73 53.52
CA THR A 254 6.67 -78.66 52.77
C THR A 254 5.81 -77.40 52.63
N LEU A 255 4.55 -77.45 53.07
CA LEU A 255 3.61 -76.33 53.00
C LEU A 255 3.86 -75.33 54.14
N SER A 256 3.92 -74.04 53.82
CA SER A 256 4.11 -72.95 54.80
C SER A 256 3.02 -72.90 55.88
N ALA A 257 1.80 -73.34 55.55
CA ALA A 257 0.70 -73.45 56.50
C ALA A 257 0.91 -74.58 57.53
N VAL A 258 1.64 -75.64 57.17
CA VAL A 258 2.05 -76.69 58.11
C VAL A 258 3.17 -76.14 58.99
N GLN A 259 4.21 -75.57 58.36
CA GLN A 259 5.43 -75.04 59.00
C GLN A 259 5.24 -73.78 59.86
N SER A 260 4.01 -73.30 60.02
CA SER A 260 3.65 -72.14 60.87
C SER A 260 2.83 -72.54 62.08
N LEU A 261 2.69 -73.85 62.32
CA LEU A 261 1.99 -74.37 63.48
C LEU A 261 2.93 -74.49 64.66
N HIS A 262 2.65 -73.74 65.73
CA HIS A 262 3.47 -73.76 66.93
C HIS A 262 3.56 -75.15 67.56
N GLN A 263 4.63 -75.41 68.31
CA GLN A 263 4.81 -76.67 69.04
C GLN A 263 3.58 -77.00 69.92
N GLY A 264 2.89 -78.09 69.57
CA GLY A 264 1.69 -78.56 70.28
C GLY A 264 0.36 -77.92 69.84
N GLN A 265 0.36 -77.05 68.83
CA GLN A 265 -0.85 -76.50 68.22
C GLN A 265 -1.58 -77.57 67.40
N VAL A 266 -2.89 -77.75 67.62
CA VAL A 266 -3.71 -78.71 66.86
C VAL A 266 -4.65 -77.96 65.91
N VAL A 267 -4.55 -78.25 64.62
CA VAL A 267 -5.46 -77.75 63.57
C VAL A 267 -6.18 -78.90 62.89
N THR A 268 -7.34 -78.65 62.30
CA THR A 268 -8.15 -79.68 61.65
C THR A 268 -8.40 -79.35 60.18
N GLU A 269 -8.46 -80.40 59.36
CA GLU A 269 -8.71 -80.32 57.93
C GLU A 269 -9.87 -81.23 57.56
N VAL A 270 -10.83 -80.72 56.80
CA VAL A 270 -12.08 -81.42 56.51
C VAL A 270 -12.23 -81.62 55.01
N PHE A 271 -12.36 -82.88 54.58
CA PHE A 271 -12.65 -83.27 53.21
C PHE A 271 -14.07 -83.80 53.11
N THR A 272 -14.75 -83.47 52.02
CA THR A 272 -16.11 -83.92 51.74
C THR A 272 -16.06 -85.08 50.75
N TYR A 273 -16.73 -86.19 51.06
CA TYR A 273 -16.94 -87.28 50.14
C TYR A 273 -18.43 -87.48 49.88
N ARG A 274 -18.76 -87.89 48.65
CA ARG A 274 -20.12 -88.17 48.20
C ARG A 274 -20.30 -89.65 48.00
N VAL A 275 -21.31 -90.18 48.68
CA VAL A 275 -21.77 -91.56 48.51
C VAL A 275 -23.01 -91.51 47.62
N THR A 276 -22.99 -92.29 46.53
CA THR A 276 -24.17 -92.50 45.69
C THR A 276 -24.66 -93.93 45.83
N ASP A 277 -25.98 -94.10 45.99
CA ASP A 277 -26.59 -95.43 45.99
C ASP A 277 -26.80 -96.00 44.58
N SER A 278 -27.25 -97.25 44.51
CA SER A 278 -27.55 -97.94 43.25
C SER A 278 -28.74 -97.36 42.46
N THR A 279 -29.46 -96.38 43.01
CA THR A 279 -30.57 -95.67 42.35
C THR A 279 -30.18 -94.28 41.84
N GLY A 280 -28.92 -93.88 42.00
CA GLY A 280 -28.34 -92.63 41.48
C GLY A 280 -28.43 -91.44 42.44
N LEU A 281 -28.90 -91.65 43.66
CA LEU A 281 -29.02 -90.58 44.66
C LEU A 281 -27.76 -90.45 45.48
N SER A 282 -27.36 -89.20 45.72
CA SER A 282 -26.08 -88.91 46.35
C SER A 282 -26.21 -88.04 47.59
N THR A 283 -25.43 -88.33 48.62
CA THR A 283 -25.30 -87.47 49.81
C THR A 283 -23.84 -87.36 50.20
N THR A 284 -23.50 -86.20 50.72
CA THR A 284 -22.16 -85.87 51.17
C THR A 284 -22.04 -85.93 52.68
N THR A 285 -20.88 -86.36 53.16
CA THR A 285 -20.42 -86.18 54.54
C THR A 285 -18.91 -85.94 54.50
N THR A 286 -18.26 -85.90 55.66
CA THR A 286 -16.88 -85.45 55.78
C THR A 286 -15.97 -86.43 56.49
N VAL A 287 -14.71 -86.49 56.06
CA VAL A 287 -13.60 -87.01 56.86
C VAL A 287 -12.76 -85.84 57.37
N THR A 288 -12.51 -85.82 58.67
CA THR A 288 -11.74 -84.77 59.37
C THR A 288 -10.38 -85.30 59.81
N ILE A 289 -9.31 -84.64 59.39
CA ILE A 289 -7.92 -84.94 59.75
C ILE A 289 -7.46 -83.92 60.80
N ALA A 290 -7.01 -84.38 61.96
CA ALA A 290 -6.41 -83.53 62.99
C ALA A 290 -4.88 -83.56 62.86
N LEU A 291 -4.26 -82.39 62.67
CA LEU A 291 -2.82 -82.18 62.56
C LEU A 291 -2.29 -81.49 63.82
N THR A 292 -1.25 -82.05 64.45
CA THR A 292 -0.53 -81.40 65.57
C THR A 292 0.82 -80.87 65.09
N GLY A 293 1.10 -79.59 65.36
CA GLY A 293 2.33 -78.88 64.97
C GLY A 293 3.54 -79.14 65.88
N THR A 294 4.72 -78.88 65.35
CA THR A 294 6.02 -79.01 66.02
C THR A 294 6.87 -77.76 65.80
N ASN A 295 7.87 -77.50 66.64
CA ASN A 295 8.71 -76.31 66.47
C ASN A 295 9.58 -76.44 65.21
N ASP A 296 9.70 -75.36 64.44
CA ASP A 296 10.52 -75.29 63.22
C ASP A 296 11.73 -74.35 63.40
N LEU A 297 12.60 -74.27 62.39
CA LEU A 297 13.76 -73.38 62.38
C LEU A 297 13.41 -72.06 61.67
N PRO A 298 13.95 -70.90 62.08
CA PRO A 298 13.65 -69.60 61.46
C PRO A 298 13.99 -69.53 59.95
N VAL A 299 13.20 -68.78 59.16
CA VAL A 299 13.38 -68.59 57.71
C VAL A 299 13.40 -67.10 57.34
N LEU A 300 14.33 -66.70 56.47
CA LEU A 300 14.50 -65.33 55.99
C LEU A 300 13.81 -65.15 54.62
N ASP A 301 13.10 -64.03 54.40
CA ASP A 301 12.42 -63.71 53.12
C ASP A 301 12.87 -62.33 52.57
N ILE A 302 13.02 -62.20 51.24
CA ILE A 302 13.38 -60.94 50.55
C ILE A 302 12.45 -60.73 49.34
N ASP A 303 11.67 -59.64 49.39
CA ASP A 303 10.79 -59.18 48.29
C ASP A 303 11.57 -58.47 47.18
N THR A 304 11.39 -58.90 45.92
CA THR A 304 12.01 -58.30 44.73
C THR A 304 10.97 -57.93 43.66
N GLY A 305 10.67 -56.63 43.51
CA GLY A 305 10.50 -56.00 42.18
C GLY A 305 9.21 -55.23 41.90
N ALA A 306 9.32 -53.89 41.78
CA ALA A 306 8.95 -53.11 40.58
C ALA A 306 9.31 -51.62 40.78
N ALA A 307 10.02 -51.04 39.82
CA ALA A 307 10.43 -49.63 39.80
C ALA A 307 9.44 -48.73 39.03
N GLY A 308 9.27 -47.50 39.52
CA GLY A 308 8.63 -46.35 38.85
C GLY A 308 7.13 -46.19 39.16
N THR A 309 6.54 -45.04 39.45
CA THR A 309 6.94 -43.61 39.44
C THR A 309 5.85 -42.82 40.18
N GLY A 310 6.20 -41.79 40.98
CA GLY A 310 5.36 -40.58 41.17
C GLY A 310 4.64 -40.38 42.53
N TYR A 311 5.23 -39.53 43.39
CA TYR A 311 4.65 -38.45 44.23
C TYR A 311 3.38 -38.74 45.09
N GLN A 312 3.20 -38.43 46.39
CA GLN A 312 3.80 -37.57 47.43
C GLN A 312 3.23 -37.98 48.81
N GLY A 313 3.95 -37.76 49.91
CA GLY A 313 3.28 -37.72 51.23
C GLY A 313 4.19 -37.80 52.46
N THR A 314 4.19 -36.72 53.23
CA THR A 314 4.86 -36.49 54.52
C THR A 314 4.76 -37.67 55.52
N ILE A 315 5.89 -38.01 56.13
CA ILE A 315 6.00 -38.86 57.32
C ILE A 315 5.32 -38.15 58.50
N ALA A 316 4.34 -38.80 59.12
CA ALA A 316 3.97 -38.56 60.51
C ALA A 316 4.25 -39.83 61.33
N ALA A 317 5.12 -39.66 62.32
CA ALA A 317 5.59 -40.63 63.32
C ALA A 317 4.42 -41.26 64.12
N GLU A 318 4.53 -42.45 64.71
CA GLU A 318 5.42 -42.94 65.78
C GLU A 318 5.22 -44.49 65.80
N ALA A 319 6.19 -45.39 66.03
CA ALA A 319 7.04 -45.49 67.21
C ALA A 319 8.19 -46.53 67.02
N ALA A 320 9.31 -46.25 67.71
CA ALA A 320 10.39 -47.14 68.18
C ALA A 320 11.60 -47.50 67.26
N ARG A 321 12.61 -46.61 67.28
CA ARG A 321 14.09 -46.78 67.50
C ARG A 321 14.83 -47.90 66.71
N SER A 322 15.97 -47.70 66.02
CA SER A 322 17.13 -46.83 66.26
C SER A 322 17.92 -46.58 64.96
N SER A 323 18.37 -45.34 64.74
CA SER A 323 19.42 -44.99 63.78
C SER A 323 20.79 -45.45 64.29
N ALA A 324 21.49 -46.29 63.55
CA ALA A 324 22.91 -46.52 63.72
C ALA A 324 23.67 -45.90 62.53
N THR A 325 24.18 -44.69 62.74
CA THR A 325 25.26 -44.14 61.93
C THR A 325 26.52 -44.90 62.29
N VAL A 326 27.05 -45.69 61.36
CA VAL A 326 28.41 -46.26 61.46
C VAL A 326 29.31 -45.41 60.58
N THR A 327 30.15 -44.60 61.22
CA THR A 327 31.28 -43.94 60.57
C THR A 327 32.42 -44.94 60.55
N ALA A 328 32.66 -45.58 59.41
CA ALA A 328 33.97 -46.16 59.13
C ALA A 328 34.92 -45.00 58.74
N ALA A 329 36.21 -45.12 59.06
CA ALA A 329 37.20 -44.38 58.29
C ALA A 329 37.04 -44.85 56.84
N ASP A 330 36.99 -43.89 55.92
CA ASP A 330 36.88 -44.06 54.47
C ASP A 330 35.46 -44.47 53.99
N GLY A 331 34.58 -43.47 53.95
CA GLY A 331 33.76 -43.17 52.76
C GLY A 331 32.62 -44.11 52.31
N VAL A 332 32.44 -45.30 52.87
CA VAL A 332 31.41 -46.24 52.37
C VAL A 332 30.01 -45.88 52.90
N VAL A 333 29.12 -45.38 52.02
CA VAL A 333 27.68 -45.23 52.28
C VAL A 333 26.91 -46.26 51.47
N ILE A 334 26.29 -47.25 52.14
CA ILE A 334 25.38 -48.21 51.54
C ILE A 334 23.95 -47.69 51.70
N THR A 335 23.33 -47.20 50.62
CA THR A 335 21.92 -46.78 50.62
C THR A 335 21.08 -47.66 49.71
N ARG A 336 20.38 -48.62 50.32
CA ARG A 336 19.14 -49.18 49.77
C ARG A 336 18.19 -49.40 50.95
N THR A 337 17.05 -48.70 50.95
CA THR A 337 15.96 -48.94 51.90
C THR A 337 15.22 -50.22 51.51
N GLY A 338 15.64 -51.34 52.10
CA GLY A 338 14.88 -52.58 52.18
C GLY A 338 14.81 -53.00 53.65
N GLN A 339 13.62 -53.30 54.15
CA GLN A 339 13.43 -53.73 55.54
C GLN A 339 13.85 -55.21 55.66
N ILE A 340 14.85 -55.51 56.50
CA ILE A 340 15.16 -56.90 56.88
C ILE A 340 14.17 -57.30 57.97
N LEU A 341 13.23 -58.19 57.65
CA LEU A 341 12.36 -58.85 58.61
C LEU A 341 12.88 -60.29 58.77
N ALA A 342 13.43 -60.59 59.94
CA ALA A 342 13.60 -61.98 60.36
C ALA A 342 12.26 -62.43 60.95
N SER A 343 11.60 -63.37 60.29
CA SER A 343 10.46 -64.08 60.85
C SER A 343 10.91 -65.47 61.26
N ASP A 344 10.74 -65.78 62.54
CA ASP A 344 10.57 -67.18 62.90
C ASP A 344 9.19 -67.61 62.36
N PRO A 345 9.06 -68.72 61.60
CA PRO A 345 7.76 -69.29 61.26
C PRO A 345 6.85 -69.46 62.50
N ASP A 346 7.44 -69.62 63.69
CA ASP A 346 6.78 -69.71 64.99
C ASP A 346 6.55 -68.35 65.71
N SER A 347 7.03 -67.22 65.17
CA SER A 347 6.86 -65.84 65.69
C SER A 347 7.46 -65.50 67.08
N ASP A 348 8.60 -66.08 67.47
CA ASP A 348 9.35 -65.67 68.67
C ASP A 348 10.15 -64.36 68.49
N SER A 349 10.39 -63.59 69.57
CA SER A 349 11.01 -62.23 69.52
C SER A 349 12.46 -62.16 70.06
N PHE A 350 13.37 -61.47 69.35
CA PHE A 350 14.81 -61.39 69.67
C PHE A 350 15.22 -60.13 70.47
N SER A 351 16.23 -60.25 71.37
CA SER A 351 16.69 -59.18 72.28
C SER A 351 18.19 -58.82 72.13
N ARG A 352 18.48 -57.69 71.45
CA ARG A 352 19.71 -56.85 71.44
C ARG A 352 21.08 -57.47 71.05
N LEU A 353 21.82 -56.80 70.16
CA LEU A 353 23.25 -57.03 69.85
C LEU A 353 24.04 -55.69 69.81
N ASP A 354 25.17 -55.60 70.53
CA ASP A 354 26.15 -54.51 70.45
C ASP A 354 27.32 -54.93 69.51
N VAL A 355 27.85 -54.02 68.67
CA VAL A 355 28.97 -54.28 67.73
C VAL A 355 30.20 -53.46 68.14
N ALA A 356 31.40 -54.08 68.17
CA ALA A 356 32.68 -53.43 68.42
C ALA A 356 33.60 -53.51 67.18
N VAL A 357 34.25 -52.39 66.84
CA VAL A 357 35.29 -52.30 65.79
C VAL A 357 36.65 -52.13 66.48
N THR A 358 37.64 -52.96 66.14
CA THR A 358 39.04 -52.78 66.56
C THR A 358 39.95 -52.72 65.35
N SER A 359 40.57 -51.57 65.09
CA SER A 359 41.80 -51.47 64.32
C SER A 359 42.99 -51.50 65.28
N THR A 360 44.06 -52.20 64.92
CA THR A 360 45.33 -52.17 65.66
C THR A 360 46.49 -51.98 64.71
N ALA A 361 46.88 -50.71 64.50
CA ALA A 361 48.27 -50.30 64.35
C ALA A 361 48.39 -48.78 64.62
N SER A 362 49.15 -48.42 65.64
CA SER A 362 49.45 -47.03 66.01
C SER A 362 50.64 -46.51 65.21
N GLY A 363 50.61 -45.24 64.78
CA GLY A 363 51.81 -44.55 64.32
C GLY A 363 51.50 -43.18 63.74
N ALA A 364 52.22 -42.16 64.20
CA ALA A 364 51.97 -40.76 63.96
C ALA A 364 52.54 -40.24 62.62
N ARG A 365 51.96 -39.12 62.16
CA ARG A 365 52.52 -38.07 61.29
C ARG A 365 53.27 -38.50 60.03
N GLY A 366 52.64 -38.21 58.89
CA GLY A 366 53.28 -37.76 57.65
C GLY A 366 54.53 -38.52 57.23
N GLU A 367 54.36 -39.66 56.59
CA GLU A 367 55.28 -40.16 55.57
C GLU A 367 54.54 -41.22 54.75
N VAL A 368 54.67 -41.14 53.43
CA VAL A 368 54.11 -42.09 52.47
C VAL A 368 54.60 -43.49 52.85
N VAL A 369 53.68 -44.42 53.11
CA VAL A 369 53.96 -45.85 53.13
C VAL A 369 53.11 -46.49 52.05
N SER A 370 53.78 -46.78 50.93
CA SER A 370 53.32 -47.74 49.93
C SER A 370 53.03 -49.08 50.61
N GLY A 371 51.78 -49.52 50.56
CA GLY A 371 51.43 -50.88 50.93
C GLY A 371 49.99 -51.04 51.40
N THR A 372 49.06 -51.23 50.46
CA THR A 372 47.96 -52.18 50.69
C THR A 372 48.35 -53.47 49.98
N SER A 373 49.09 -54.33 50.68
CA SER A 373 49.26 -55.71 50.26
C SER A 373 47.91 -56.41 50.27
N HIS A 374 47.62 -57.13 49.17
CA HIS A 374 46.65 -58.21 49.04
C HIS A 374 46.21 -58.84 50.39
N GLY A 375 44.90 -58.88 50.64
CA GLY A 375 44.30 -59.83 51.59
C GLY A 375 43.89 -59.28 52.96
N GLU A 376 43.19 -58.16 53.05
CA GLU A 376 42.52 -57.75 54.29
C GLU A 376 41.05 -58.21 54.34
N THR A 377 40.62 -58.70 55.51
CA THR A 377 39.34 -59.40 55.72
C THR A 377 38.32 -58.46 56.37
N LEU A 378 37.26 -58.09 55.65
CA LEU A 378 36.07 -57.46 56.25
C LEU A 378 35.27 -58.54 57.00
N SER A 379 35.22 -58.48 58.33
CA SER A 379 34.56 -59.48 59.16
C SER A 379 33.20 -58.97 59.66
N PHE A 380 32.12 -59.57 59.14
CA PHE A 380 30.76 -59.35 59.63
C PHE A 380 30.33 -60.57 60.45
N VAL A 381 29.94 -60.36 61.71
CA VAL A 381 29.33 -61.41 62.55
C VAL A 381 27.82 -61.21 62.51
N ALA A 382 27.12 -62.05 61.74
CA ALA A 382 25.67 -62.10 61.71
C ALA A 382 25.15 -63.43 62.32
N PRO A 383 23.97 -63.45 62.96
CA PRO A 383 23.43 -64.66 63.59
C PRO A 383 22.91 -65.64 62.52
N VAL A 384 23.61 -66.77 62.42
CA VAL A 384 23.18 -68.13 62.03
C VAL A 384 22.12 -68.34 60.92
N GLY A 385 22.58 -68.98 59.84
CA GLY A 385 21.92 -70.17 59.26
C GLY A 385 21.34 -70.06 57.85
N GLY A 386 22.06 -70.60 56.86
CA GLY A 386 21.48 -71.04 55.58
C GLY A 386 21.70 -70.12 54.38
N TYR A 387 22.85 -70.23 53.71
CA TYR A 387 23.02 -69.71 52.35
C TYR A 387 23.68 -70.77 51.46
N SER A 388 23.13 -71.04 50.29
CA SER A 388 23.86 -71.77 49.24
C SER A 388 24.84 -70.81 48.55
N ALA A 389 25.88 -71.35 47.89
CA ALA A 389 26.86 -70.52 47.17
C ALA A 389 26.22 -69.63 46.09
N ALA A 390 25.04 -70.01 45.56
CA ALA A 390 24.28 -69.21 44.58
C ALA A 390 23.50 -68.05 45.23
N ASP A 391 23.01 -68.22 46.47
CA ASP A 391 22.30 -67.17 47.21
C ASP A 391 23.28 -66.10 47.70
N VAL A 392 24.47 -66.53 48.11
CA VAL A 392 25.59 -65.63 48.42
C VAL A 392 26.05 -64.89 47.16
N GLN A 393 26.14 -65.57 46.01
CA GLN A 393 26.50 -64.92 44.75
C GLN A 393 25.45 -63.88 44.32
N THR A 394 24.16 -64.14 44.51
CA THR A 394 23.08 -63.18 44.19
C THR A 394 23.09 -61.96 45.13
N LEU A 395 23.43 -62.17 46.42
CA LEU A 395 23.66 -61.08 47.38
C LEU A 395 24.89 -60.25 46.98
N ILE A 396 25.92 -60.90 46.45
CA ILE A 396 27.18 -60.30 45.99
C ILE A 396 27.02 -59.56 44.65
N ASP A 397 26.24 -60.12 43.71
CA ASP A 397 25.91 -59.49 42.43
C ASP A 397 25.04 -58.23 42.62
N GLY A 398 24.41 -58.10 43.79
CA GLY A 398 23.71 -56.89 44.24
C GLY A 398 24.58 -55.87 45.00
N LEU A 399 25.84 -56.19 45.32
CA LEU A 399 26.77 -55.26 45.98
C LEU A 399 27.33 -54.28 44.95
N ARG A 400 27.13 -52.98 45.19
CA ARG A 400 27.79 -51.89 44.44
C ARG A 400 28.87 -51.27 45.32
N PHE A 401 30.11 -51.24 44.84
CA PHE A 401 31.17 -50.42 45.45
C PHE A 401 31.08 -49.01 44.87
N VAL A 402 30.78 -48.02 45.72
CA VAL A 402 30.94 -46.60 45.39
C VAL A 402 32.22 -46.13 46.05
N ASN A 403 33.21 -45.70 45.25
CA ASN A 403 34.39 -45.04 45.78
C ASN A 403 34.08 -43.55 46.00
N THR A 404 34.17 -43.06 47.23
CA THR A 404 33.92 -41.64 47.57
C THR A 404 35.20 -40.88 47.92
N GLU A 405 36.38 -41.50 47.81
CA GLU A 405 37.65 -40.85 48.13
C GLU A 405 38.24 -40.08 46.94
N ARG A 406 38.50 -38.78 47.19
CA ARG A 406 38.80 -37.72 46.22
C ARG A 406 40.24 -37.59 45.78
N THR A 407 41.06 -38.62 45.93
CA THR A 407 42.45 -38.56 45.47
C THR A 407 43.04 -39.96 45.45
N PHE A 408 43.68 -40.33 44.35
CA PHE A 408 44.46 -41.54 44.04
C PHE A 408 43.81 -42.55 43.09
N ALA A 409 44.67 -43.07 42.20
CA ALA A 409 44.39 -43.96 41.08
C ALA A 409 43.36 -45.04 41.42
N LEU A 410 42.32 -45.11 40.59
CA LEU A 410 41.27 -46.12 40.66
C LEU A 410 41.93 -47.51 40.56
N ASP A 411 41.82 -48.32 41.62
CA ASP A 411 42.21 -49.72 41.58
C ASP A 411 41.21 -50.47 40.68
N THR A 412 41.64 -50.82 39.47
CA THR A 412 40.85 -51.49 38.44
C THR A 412 40.79 -53.02 38.61
N SER A 413 41.31 -53.55 39.72
CA SER A 413 41.33 -54.98 40.00
C SER A 413 39.98 -55.44 40.59
N ASP A 414 39.39 -56.50 40.04
CA ASP A 414 38.20 -57.15 40.64
C ASP A 414 38.47 -57.40 42.15
N ARG A 415 37.57 -56.94 43.04
CA ARG A 415 37.76 -57.11 44.48
C ARG A 415 37.30 -58.51 44.89
N THR A 416 38.22 -59.32 45.41
CA THR A 416 37.87 -60.64 45.95
C THR A 416 37.32 -60.50 47.36
N ILE A 417 36.00 -60.61 47.54
CA ILE A 417 35.42 -60.76 48.88
C ILE A 417 35.56 -62.22 49.30
N SER A 418 36.24 -62.45 50.43
CA SER A 418 36.33 -63.77 51.08
C SER A 418 35.42 -63.79 52.30
N ILE A 419 34.24 -64.41 52.18
CA ILE A 419 33.32 -64.58 53.31
C ILE A 419 33.73 -65.86 54.04
N THR A 420 34.34 -65.72 55.23
CA THR A 420 34.64 -66.87 56.10
C THR A 420 33.57 -66.98 57.18
N LEU A 421 32.69 -67.98 57.04
CA LEU A 421 31.65 -68.31 58.01
C LEU A 421 32.27 -69.14 59.13
N THR A 422 32.28 -68.65 60.36
CA THR A 422 32.73 -69.43 61.54
C THR A 422 31.57 -69.62 62.51
N ASP A 423 31.25 -70.84 62.87
CA ASP A 423 30.21 -71.10 63.88
C ASP A 423 30.71 -70.86 65.32
N ALA A 424 29.81 -70.95 66.30
CA ALA A 424 30.12 -70.80 67.72
C ALA A 424 31.00 -71.92 68.32
N TYR A 425 31.44 -72.90 67.51
CA TYR A 425 32.30 -74.02 67.89
C TYR A 425 33.59 -74.10 67.05
N GLY A 426 33.86 -73.11 66.19
CA GLY A 426 35.13 -72.93 65.47
C GLY A 426 35.23 -73.58 64.09
N ALA A 427 34.13 -73.99 63.46
CA ALA A 427 34.15 -74.53 62.09
C ALA A 427 34.06 -73.41 61.04
N THR A 428 35.01 -73.35 60.09
CA THR A 428 35.12 -72.28 59.07
C THR A 428 34.74 -72.75 57.66
N THR A 429 33.92 -71.99 56.92
CA THR A 429 33.71 -72.14 55.46
C THR A 429 34.01 -70.81 54.76
N THR A 430 34.97 -70.79 53.84
CA THR A 430 35.30 -69.59 53.06
C THR A 430 34.70 -69.65 51.65
N VAL A 431 33.88 -68.67 51.29
CA VAL A 431 33.43 -68.44 49.91
C VAL A 431 34.12 -67.19 49.39
N THR A 432 34.95 -67.37 48.37
CA THR A 432 35.57 -66.29 47.59
C THR A 432 34.72 -65.99 46.36
N ALA A 433 34.27 -64.74 46.22
CA ALA A 433 33.64 -64.25 45.00
C ALA A 433 34.33 -62.96 44.54
N GLN A 434 34.47 -62.79 43.23
CA GLN A 434 34.92 -61.53 42.63
C GLN A 434 33.73 -60.57 42.59
N VAL A 435 33.90 -59.38 43.14
CA VAL A 435 32.90 -58.31 43.10
C VAL A 435 33.38 -57.25 42.12
N PRO A 436 32.67 -57.06 40.99
CA PRO A 436 33.01 -56.01 40.05
C PRO A 436 32.72 -54.64 40.68
N VAL A 437 33.64 -53.69 40.47
CA VAL A 437 33.46 -52.29 40.85
C VAL A 437 32.79 -51.58 39.66
N ILE A 438 31.63 -50.94 39.89
CA ILE A 438 31.03 -49.97 38.95
C ILE A 438 31.41 -48.60 39.48
N ALA A 439 32.01 -47.74 38.66
CA ALA A 439 32.47 -46.43 39.06
C ALA A 439 31.33 -45.40 38.84
N ASP A 440 30.56 -45.07 39.88
CA ASP A 440 29.83 -43.79 39.96
C ASP A 440 30.79 -42.78 40.60
N VAL A 441 31.54 -42.05 39.77
CA VAL A 441 32.60 -41.13 40.22
C VAL A 441 32.08 -39.70 40.19
N ARG A 442 32.19 -39.02 41.33
CA ARG A 442 31.84 -37.61 41.52
C ARG A 442 32.95 -36.90 42.30
N ASP A 443 33.80 -36.13 41.63
CA ASP A 443 34.92 -35.45 42.29
C ASP A 443 34.55 -34.04 42.81
N THR A 444 35.43 -33.35 43.55
CA THR A 444 35.39 -31.89 43.72
C THR A 444 36.79 -31.29 43.57
N THR A 445 36.92 -30.35 42.63
CA THR A 445 38.00 -29.36 42.49
C THR A 445 39.43 -29.93 42.41
N GLY A 446 39.97 -30.16 41.21
CA GLY A 446 41.34 -30.65 40.98
C GLY A 446 41.65 -30.97 39.49
N LEU A 447 42.93 -31.21 39.12
CA LEU A 447 43.31 -31.72 37.78
C LEU A 447 43.42 -33.25 37.87
N ASN A 448 42.50 -34.00 37.26
CA ASN A 448 42.35 -35.43 37.50
C ASN A 448 42.45 -36.28 36.21
N SER A 449 42.81 -37.56 36.32
CA SER A 449 42.77 -38.50 35.19
C SER A 449 42.02 -39.75 35.62
N PHE A 450 40.91 -40.02 34.94
CA PHE A 450 39.97 -41.09 35.21
C PHE A 450 40.03 -42.11 34.07
N THR A 451 40.14 -43.39 34.42
CA THR A 451 39.91 -44.50 33.51
C THR A 451 38.84 -45.38 34.15
N GLY A 452 37.68 -45.48 33.52
CA GLY A 452 36.60 -46.34 33.96
C GLY A 452 36.91 -47.81 33.67
N THR A 453 35.91 -48.65 33.87
CA THR A 453 36.01 -50.08 34.04
C THR A 453 35.68 -50.80 32.73
N ARG A 454 35.17 -52.03 32.82
CA ARG A 454 34.73 -52.85 31.68
C ARG A 454 33.20 -53.05 31.67
N PHE A 455 32.49 -52.22 32.44
CA PHE A 455 31.06 -52.21 32.63
C PHE A 455 30.54 -50.78 32.57
N ASP A 456 29.24 -50.62 32.36
CA ASP A 456 28.52 -49.35 32.31
C ASP A 456 28.83 -48.44 33.52
N ASP A 457 29.63 -47.41 33.30
CA ASP A 457 30.09 -46.45 34.29
C ASP A 457 29.34 -45.11 34.19
N ARG A 458 29.31 -44.34 35.29
CA ARG A 458 28.75 -42.97 35.31
C ARG A 458 29.80 -42.02 35.90
N ILE A 459 30.36 -41.15 35.07
CA ILE A 459 31.56 -40.36 35.43
C ILE A 459 31.26 -38.87 35.34
N GLU A 460 31.55 -38.11 36.40
CA GLU A 460 31.38 -36.65 36.47
C GLU A 460 32.63 -36.00 37.07
N GLY A 461 33.37 -35.22 36.26
CA GLY A 461 34.67 -34.62 36.62
C GLY A 461 34.58 -33.49 37.64
N MET A 462 33.52 -32.66 37.59
CA MET A 462 33.40 -31.40 38.35
C MET A 462 34.60 -30.45 38.08
N GLY A 463 34.77 -29.38 38.86
CA GLY A 463 35.82 -28.36 38.65
C GLY A 463 37.25 -28.91 38.48
N GLY A 464 37.96 -28.55 37.40
CA GLY A 464 39.23 -29.20 37.09
C GLY A 464 39.75 -29.06 35.66
N ALA A 465 40.67 -29.95 35.30
CA ALA A 465 41.19 -30.10 33.94
C ALA A 465 41.45 -31.58 33.67
N ASP A 466 40.38 -32.33 33.48
CA ASP A 466 40.38 -33.77 33.64
C ASP A 466 40.64 -34.56 32.35
N THR A 467 41.23 -35.74 32.46
CA THR A 467 41.36 -36.72 31.36
C THR A 467 40.51 -37.93 31.67
N ILE A 468 39.37 -38.10 31.00
CA ILE A 468 38.40 -39.18 31.22
C ILE A 468 38.50 -40.20 30.07
N HIS A 469 38.67 -41.47 30.39
CA HIS A 469 38.46 -42.60 29.48
C HIS A 469 37.44 -43.53 30.15
N ALA A 470 36.24 -43.71 29.62
CA ALA A 470 35.17 -44.42 30.33
C ALA A 470 35.36 -45.95 30.33
N GLY A 471 36.06 -46.51 29.34
CA GLY A 471 36.59 -47.87 29.40
C GLY A 471 35.89 -48.81 28.44
N ALA A 472 35.30 -49.91 28.92
CA ALA A 472 34.39 -50.72 28.10
C ALA A 472 33.07 -50.86 28.85
N GLY A 473 31.97 -51.12 28.15
CA GLY A 473 30.62 -51.00 28.74
C GLY A 473 29.86 -49.85 28.08
N ASN A 474 28.60 -49.66 28.46
CA ASN A 474 27.80 -48.56 27.95
C ASN A 474 27.82 -47.42 28.97
N ASP A 475 28.78 -46.53 28.81
CA ASP A 475 29.15 -45.56 29.83
C ASP A 475 28.37 -44.24 29.69
N THR A 476 28.25 -43.48 30.78
CA THR A 476 27.67 -42.13 30.79
C THR A 476 28.66 -41.15 31.41
N VAL A 477 29.26 -40.28 30.60
CA VAL A 477 30.11 -39.19 31.07
C VAL A 477 29.28 -37.91 31.17
N ILE A 478 29.39 -37.19 32.28
CA ILE A 478 28.66 -35.96 32.56
C ILE A 478 29.65 -34.80 32.67
N TYR A 479 29.45 -33.79 31.86
CA TYR A 479 30.19 -32.54 31.86
C TYR A 479 29.26 -31.40 32.28
N ARG A 480 29.63 -30.59 33.28
CA ARG A 480 28.88 -29.37 33.60
C ARG A 480 29.60 -28.10 33.17
N ALA A 481 28.84 -27.10 32.76
CA ALA A 481 29.37 -25.77 32.53
C ALA A 481 30.00 -25.22 33.81
N GLY A 482 31.20 -24.62 33.69
CA GLY A 482 31.96 -24.12 34.84
C GLY A 482 32.87 -25.15 35.53
N ASP A 483 32.89 -26.41 35.06
CA ASP A 483 33.76 -27.47 35.58
C ASP A 483 35.24 -27.33 35.15
N GLY A 484 35.66 -26.27 34.45
CA GLY A 484 37.06 -26.03 34.07
C GLY A 484 37.47 -26.65 32.71
N THR A 485 38.78 -26.74 32.44
CA THR A 485 39.35 -27.09 31.12
C THR A 485 39.81 -28.54 31.04
N ASP A 486 38.91 -29.47 30.73
CA ASP A 486 39.27 -30.89 30.60
C ASP A 486 40.26 -31.14 29.45
N VAL A 487 41.09 -32.18 29.52
CA VAL A 487 42.18 -32.44 28.58
C VAL A 487 41.79 -33.48 27.52
N MET A 488 40.91 -34.44 27.84
CA MET A 488 40.43 -35.48 26.91
C MET A 488 39.22 -36.23 27.50
N LEU A 489 38.19 -36.50 26.69
CA LEU A 489 37.06 -37.37 27.06
C LEU A 489 36.91 -38.48 26.01
N ASP A 490 37.01 -39.73 26.43
CA ASP A 490 36.88 -40.92 25.57
C ASP A 490 35.84 -41.88 26.16
N GLY A 491 34.83 -42.29 25.38
CA GLY A 491 33.83 -43.28 25.82
C GLY A 491 34.38 -44.71 25.86
N GLY A 492 35.37 -45.02 25.02
CA GLY A 492 35.97 -46.35 24.96
C GLY A 492 35.17 -47.36 24.13
N ILE A 493 34.94 -48.58 24.63
CA ILE A 493 34.31 -49.69 23.90
C ILE A 493 32.91 -49.97 24.44
N GLY A 494 31.88 -49.50 23.74
CA GLY A 494 30.50 -49.90 23.98
C GLY A 494 29.53 -48.97 23.25
N THR A 495 28.36 -48.73 23.82
CA THR A 495 27.48 -47.62 23.39
C THR A 495 27.46 -46.57 24.49
N ASP A 496 28.26 -45.53 24.30
CA ASP A 496 28.62 -44.56 25.32
C ASP A 496 27.87 -43.24 25.12
N THR A 497 27.54 -42.59 26.23
CA THR A 497 26.76 -41.35 26.28
C THR A 497 27.54 -40.22 26.95
N LEU A 498 27.67 -39.08 26.27
CA LEU A 498 28.12 -37.83 26.88
C LEU A 498 26.91 -36.93 27.19
N GLN A 499 26.75 -36.50 28.44
CA GLN A 499 25.73 -35.57 28.89
C GLN A 499 26.35 -34.23 29.27
N ILE A 500 25.93 -33.18 28.60
CA ILE A 500 26.45 -31.83 28.79
C ILE A 500 25.36 -31.02 29.48
N LEU A 501 25.69 -30.43 30.62
CA LEU A 501 24.75 -29.80 31.54
C LEU A 501 25.18 -28.36 31.83
N GLY A 502 24.30 -27.37 31.69
CA GLY A 502 24.60 -26.02 32.17
C GLY A 502 24.53 -25.92 33.70
N ASP A 503 25.00 -24.78 34.22
CA ASP A 503 25.11 -24.48 35.66
C ASP A 503 23.92 -23.69 36.21
N GLY A 504 22.98 -23.29 35.35
CA GLY A 504 21.82 -22.47 35.69
C GLY A 504 22.01 -20.96 35.44
N GLU A 505 23.20 -20.53 34.98
CA GLU A 505 23.52 -19.18 34.53
C GLU A 505 23.60 -19.14 32.98
N ALA A 506 23.86 -17.97 32.38
CA ALA A 506 24.02 -17.86 30.93
C ALA A 506 25.33 -18.49 30.43
N ASN A 507 25.24 -19.54 29.60
CA ASN A 507 26.39 -20.23 29.04
C ASN A 507 26.51 -20.07 27.53
N THR A 508 27.74 -20.18 27.00
CA THR A 508 27.98 -20.42 25.57
C THR A 508 28.69 -21.76 25.40
N PHE A 509 27.98 -22.75 24.86
CA PHE A 509 28.51 -24.07 24.53
C PHE A 509 29.12 -24.04 23.13
N ARG A 510 30.45 -23.90 23.03
CA ARG A 510 31.15 -23.90 21.75
C ARG A 510 31.50 -25.32 21.33
N VAL A 511 31.23 -25.66 20.09
CA VAL A 511 31.44 -27.00 19.53
C VAL A 511 32.11 -26.96 18.17
N ALA A 512 32.89 -27.99 17.87
CA ALA A 512 33.42 -28.24 16.53
C ALA A 512 32.89 -29.58 16.01
N PHE A 513 32.15 -29.52 14.90
CA PHE A 513 31.59 -30.67 14.21
C PHE A 513 32.35 -30.90 12.90
N ASP A 514 32.65 -32.15 12.54
CA ASP A 514 33.38 -32.46 11.30
C ASP A 514 32.53 -33.14 10.21
N GLY A 515 31.22 -33.27 10.47
CA GLY A 515 30.27 -33.92 9.57
C GLY A 515 29.89 -35.35 9.99
N ALA A 516 30.66 -35.97 10.89
CA ALA A 516 30.39 -37.33 11.37
C ALA A 516 30.18 -37.38 12.89
N ALA A 517 30.99 -36.66 13.66
CA ALA A 517 30.92 -36.66 15.12
C ALA A 517 31.28 -35.29 15.72
N LEU A 518 30.89 -35.09 16.98
CA LEU A 518 31.38 -33.97 17.77
C LEU A 518 32.85 -34.24 18.10
N ASN A 519 33.77 -33.42 17.61
CA ASN A 519 35.20 -33.65 17.82
C ASN A 519 35.74 -32.90 19.03
N ARG A 520 35.07 -31.83 19.46
CA ARG A 520 35.45 -30.97 20.61
C ARG A 520 34.23 -30.32 21.26
N LEU A 521 34.21 -30.30 22.59
CA LEU A 521 33.24 -29.59 23.44
C LEU A 521 33.96 -28.54 24.30
N ALA A 522 33.34 -27.39 24.56
CA ALA A 522 34.00 -26.30 25.23
C ALA A 522 32.96 -25.38 25.96
N SER A 523 33.12 -25.09 27.27
CA SER A 523 32.22 -24.16 28.00
C SER A 523 32.95 -23.08 28.84
N GLY A 524 32.47 -21.82 28.80
CA GLY A 524 32.90 -20.70 29.65
C GLY A 524 33.28 -19.40 28.92
N SER A 525 33.08 -18.25 29.58
CA SER A 525 32.98 -16.88 29.01
C SER A 525 34.29 -16.17 28.56
N ASP A 526 35.43 -16.86 28.48
CA ASP A 526 36.66 -16.28 27.92
C ASP A 526 37.48 -17.40 27.27
N ALA A 527 37.76 -17.27 25.96
CA ALA A 527 38.58 -18.12 25.10
C ALA A 527 38.90 -19.55 25.59
N LEU A 528 38.24 -20.55 24.99
CA LEU A 528 38.58 -21.96 25.21
C LEU A 528 39.98 -22.26 24.66
N PRO A 529 40.87 -22.88 25.44
CA PRO A 529 42.12 -23.41 24.91
C PRO A 529 41.81 -24.51 23.87
N ALA A 530 42.62 -24.57 22.83
CA ALA A 530 42.53 -25.65 21.86
C ALA A 530 42.94 -27.00 22.46
N GLY A 531 42.10 -28.04 22.44
CA GLY A 531 42.60 -29.39 22.75
C GLY A 531 41.65 -30.57 22.92
N ASP A 532 40.41 -30.38 23.38
CA ASP A 532 39.63 -31.48 23.99
C ASP A 532 39.07 -32.45 22.94
N ASN A 533 39.84 -33.46 22.56
CA ASN A 533 39.38 -34.47 21.61
C ASN A 533 38.33 -35.34 22.28
N LEU A 534 37.11 -35.30 21.75
CA LEU A 534 36.08 -36.28 22.04
C LEU A 534 36.33 -37.51 21.16
N SER A 535 36.34 -38.70 21.75
CA SER A 535 36.39 -39.94 20.99
C SER A 535 35.42 -40.98 21.55
N SER A 536 34.94 -41.85 20.67
CA SER A 536 34.20 -43.06 21.05
C SER A 536 32.93 -42.81 21.87
N PHE A 537 32.19 -41.72 21.60
CA PHE A 537 30.83 -41.53 22.12
C PHE A 537 29.81 -41.69 20.99
N GLU A 538 28.87 -42.61 21.13
CA GLU A 538 27.78 -42.83 20.17
C GLU A 538 26.62 -41.84 20.39
N THR A 539 26.40 -41.40 21.62
CA THR A 539 25.30 -40.49 21.97
C THR A 539 25.82 -39.27 22.71
N VAL A 540 25.49 -38.06 22.25
CA VAL A 540 25.79 -36.81 22.96
C VAL A 540 24.50 -36.05 23.20
N THR A 541 24.26 -35.57 24.42
CA THR A 541 23.06 -34.79 24.79
C THR A 541 23.46 -33.50 25.46
N LEU A 542 22.68 -32.44 25.25
CA LEU A 542 22.91 -31.11 25.84
C LEU A 542 21.66 -30.60 26.56
N ASN A 543 21.84 -30.11 27.77
CA ASN A 543 20.80 -29.43 28.54
C ASN A 543 21.38 -28.19 29.25
N GLY A 544 20.92 -27.00 28.87
CA GLY A 544 21.34 -25.73 29.49
C GLY A 544 21.01 -25.60 30.99
N ASN A 545 20.04 -26.36 31.52
CA ASN A 545 19.61 -26.28 32.93
C ASN A 545 19.14 -24.88 33.40
N GLY A 546 18.58 -24.07 32.50
CA GLY A 546 18.15 -22.69 32.78
C GLY A 546 19.31 -21.70 32.68
N GLY A 547 18.99 -20.41 32.57
CA GLY A 547 19.95 -19.42 32.09
C GLY A 547 19.59 -18.96 30.67
N ASP A 548 20.40 -18.08 30.11
CA ASP A 548 20.29 -17.62 28.71
C ASP A 548 21.44 -18.23 27.90
N ASP A 549 21.21 -19.44 27.40
CA ASP A 549 22.23 -20.34 26.89
C ASP A 549 22.33 -20.32 25.37
N THR A 550 23.56 -20.31 24.86
CA THR A 550 23.89 -20.34 23.43
C THR A 550 24.60 -21.62 23.03
N LEU A 551 24.12 -22.31 22.00
CA LEU A 551 24.88 -23.35 21.30
C LEU A 551 25.60 -22.74 20.09
N SER A 552 26.93 -22.85 20.05
CA SER A 552 27.77 -22.16 19.05
C SER A 552 28.65 -23.15 18.29
N TYR A 553 28.46 -23.21 16.97
CA TYR A 553 29.29 -23.93 16.01
C TYR A 553 30.42 -23.07 15.42
N ALA A 554 30.68 -21.88 15.99
CA ALA A 554 31.66 -20.95 15.47
C ALA A 554 33.04 -21.60 15.26
N GLY A 555 33.55 -21.54 14.03
CA GLY A 555 34.80 -22.19 13.61
C GLY A 555 34.63 -23.60 13.01
N THR A 556 33.41 -24.11 12.95
CA THR A 556 33.04 -25.30 12.18
C THR A 556 33.00 -24.94 10.68
N THR A 557 33.56 -25.80 9.83
CA THR A 557 33.67 -25.55 8.37
C THR A 557 32.75 -26.45 7.53
N VAL A 558 31.84 -27.17 8.17
CA VAL A 558 30.84 -28.03 7.53
C VAL A 558 29.45 -27.53 7.92
N SER A 559 28.47 -27.75 7.05
CA SER A 559 27.08 -27.39 7.30
C SER A 559 26.54 -28.07 8.56
N VAL A 560 25.87 -27.30 9.41
CA VAL A 560 25.19 -27.75 10.63
C VAL A 560 23.70 -27.45 10.57
N ALA A 561 22.90 -28.26 11.24
CA ALA A 561 21.47 -28.05 11.41
C ALA A 561 21.13 -28.07 12.91
N ALA A 562 20.38 -27.09 13.39
CA ALA A 562 19.89 -27.02 14.77
C ALA A 562 18.45 -26.52 14.82
N ASP A 563 17.60 -27.18 15.60
CA ASP A 563 16.21 -26.79 15.83
C ASP A 563 15.90 -26.80 17.33
N LEU A 564 15.77 -25.60 17.91
CA LEU A 564 15.51 -25.42 19.34
C LEU A 564 14.13 -25.93 19.78
N ALA A 565 13.11 -25.90 18.91
CA ALA A 565 11.78 -26.39 19.28
C ALA A 565 11.63 -27.90 19.11
N ALA A 566 12.30 -28.48 18.10
CA ALA A 566 12.37 -29.93 17.94
C ALA A 566 13.36 -30.57 18.93
N GLY A 567 14.28 -29.78 19.50
CA GLY A 567 15.29 -30.26 20.44
C GLY A 567 16.38 -31.08 19.74
N THR A 568 16.73 -30.74 18.50
CA THR A 568 17.71 -31.45 17.66
C THR A 568 18.87 -30.54 17.25
N ALA A 569 20.09 -31.08 17.13
CA ALA A 569 21.23 -30.34 16.59
C ALA A 569 22.36 -31.26 16.06
N SER A 570 23.11 -30.83 15.05
CA SER A 570 24.24 -31.57 14.47
C SER A 570 25.27 -31.96 15.53
N GLY A 571 25.60 -33.25 15.60
CA GLY A 571 26.51 -33.79 16.61
C GLY A 571 25.87 -34.08 17.97
N PHE A 572 24.54 -33.91 18.11
CA PHE A 572 23.78 -34.22 19.32
C PHE A 572 22.58 -35.13 19.02
N ALA A 573 22.31 -36.08 19.92
CA ALA A 573 21.10 -36.89 19.91
C ALA A 573 19.87 -36.09 20.39
N SER A 574 20.07 -35.16 21.35
CA SER A 574 19.05 -34.19 21.76
C SER A 574 19.67 -32.96 22.41
N ILE A 575 18.99 -31.82 22.25
CA ILE A 575 19.29 -30.57 22.95
C ILE A 575 18.05 -30.10 23.71
N SER A 576 18.25 -29.42 24.84
CA SER A 576 17.17 -28.86 25.66
C SER A 576 17.65 -27.62 26.43
N SER A 577 16.71 -26.74 26.78
CA SER A 577 16.99 -25.52 27.56
C SER A 577 18.01 -24.57 26.93
N ILE A 578 18.12 -24.54 25.59
CA ILE A 578 18.97 -23.62 24.84
C ILE A 578 18.10 -22.51 24.22
N GLN A 579 18.56 -21.26 24.29
CA GLN A 579 17.83 -20.07 23.82
C GLN A 579 18.42 -19.48 22.54
N HIS A 580 19.70 -19.68 22.27
CA HIS A 580 20.41 -19.02 21.18
C HIS A 580 21.26 -19.98 20.36
N LEU A 581 21.49 -19.62 19.09
CA LEU A 581 22.27 -20.40 18.14
C LEU A 581 23.37 -19.54 17.49
N THR A 582 24.49 -20.17 17.16
CA THR A 582 25.51 -19.57 16.28
C THR A 582 26.03 -20.65 15.34
N GLY A 583 25.98 -20.43 14.03
CA GLY A 583 26.51 -21.33 13.02
C GLY A 583 28.02 -21.26 12.85
N GLY A 584 28.49 -21.93 11.81
CA GLY A 584 29.87 -22.07 11.38
C GLY A 584 30.19 -21.17 10.17
N SER A 585 31.01 -21.69 9.25
CA SER A 585 31.44 -20.99 8.05
C SER A 585 30.95 -21.65 6.75
N ALA A 586 29.90 -22.46 6.83
CA ALA A 586 29.29 -23.18 5.73
C ALA A 586 27.77 -22.99 5.79
N ASP A 587 27.07 -23.33 4.71
CA ASP A 587 25.61 -23.16 4.60
C ASP A 587 24.85 -23.92 5.71
N ASP A 588 24.40 -23.23 6.75
CA ASP A 588 23.80 -23.79 7.95
C ASP A 588 22.26 -23.70 7.97
N VAL A 589 21.60 -24.50 8.82
CA VAL A 589 20.16 -24.44 9.06
C VAL A 589 19.89 -24.23 10.55
N LEU A 590 19.53 -23.02 10.94
CA LEU A 590 19.40 -22.60 12.34
C LEU A 590 17.96 -22.18 12.64
N LEU A 591 17.23 -23.00 13.38
CA LEU A 591 15.81 -22.80 13.68
C LEU A 591 15.59 -22.55 15.17
N GLY A 592 14.98 -21.41 15.49
CA GLY A 592 14.61 -20.99 16.84
C GLY A 592 13.39 -21.71 17.41
N ASN A 593 12.77 -21.09 18.41
CA ASN A 593 11.55 -21.56 19.06
C ASN A 593 10.53 -20.42 19.20
N ALA A 594 9.55 -20.53 20.09
CA ALA A 594 8.51 -19.50 20.25
C ALA A 594 8.91 -18.35 21.19
N SER A 595 10.15 -18.34 21.68
CA SER A 595 10.70 -17.33 22.59
C SER A 595 11.66 -16.43 21.83
N ALA A 596 12.03 -15.29 22.43
CA ALA A 596 13.09 -14.44 21.89
C ALA A 596 14.41 -15.23 21.73
N ASN A 597 14.91 -15.34 20.51
CA ASN A 597 16.18 -16.01 20.19
C ASN A 597 17.19 -15.01 19.60
N ILE A 598 18.47 -15.24 19.90
CA ILE A 598 19.60 -14.64 19.19
C ILE A 598 20.18 -15.75 18.30
N ILE A 599 20.18 -15.54 16.98
CA ILE A 599 20.69 -16.50 16.00
C ILE A 599 21.68 -15.78 15.08
N ASN A 600 22.92 -16.28 15.02
CA ASN A 600 23.94 -15.82 14.07
C ASN A 600 24.28 -16.96 13.09
N GLY A 601 24.14 -16.75 11.78
CA GLY A 601 24.48 -17.71 10.72
C GLY A 601 25.99 -17.94 10.65
N GLY A 602 26.73 -16.89 10.31
CA GLY A 602 28.19 -16.95 10.20
C GLY A 602 28.64 -16.63 8.78
N ASP A 603 29.53 -17.44 8.21
CA ASP A 603 29.78 -17.39 6.77
C ASP A 603 29.02 -18.55 6.11
N GLY A 604 28.59 -18.40 4.86
CA GLY A 604 27.80 -19.41 4.15
C GLY A 604 26.45 -18.86 3.71
N ASN A 605 25.71 -19.64 2.93
CA ASN A 605 24.32 -19.32 2.60
C ASN A 605 23.42 -19.99 3.64
N ASP A 606 23.09 -19.27 4.70
CA ASP A 606 22.42 -19.82 5.87
C ASP A 606 20.90 -19.75 5.75
N ILE A 607 20.21 -20.73 6.33
CA ILE A 607 18.76 -20.72 6.54
C ILE A 607 18.51 -20.47 8.02
N ILE A 608 17.95 -19.30 8.33
CA ILE A 608 17.64 -18.88 9.69
C ILE A 608 16.12 -18.75 9.84
N ASP A 609 15.51 -19.43 10.81
CA ASP A 609 14.09 -19.28 11.15
C ASP A 609 13.93 -18.94 12.64
N GLY A 610 13.70 -17.67 12.97
CA GLY A 610 13.45 -17.21 14.33
C GLY A 610 12.10 -17.65 14.91
N ARG A 611 11.16 -18.11 14.07
CA ARG A 611 9.79 -18.47 14.48
C ARG A 611 9.11 -17.35 15.27
N GLY A 612 8.62 -17.61 16.49
CA GLY A 612 7.86 -16.62 17.27
C GLY A 612 8.72 -15.91 18.30
N GLY A 613 8.28 -14.76 18.79
CA GLY A 613 9.01 -13.97 19.78
C GLY A 613 9.83 -12.86 19.13
N ASP A 614 10.43 -12.01 19.97
CA ASP A 614 11.22 -10.87 19.50
C ASP A 614 12.66 -11.33 19.26
N ASN A 615 13.00 -11.63 18.01
CA ASN A 615 14.27 -12.25 17.67
C ASN A 615 15.34 -11.24 17.24
N THR A 616 16.60 -11.56 17.51
CA THR A 616 17.77 -10.90 16.89
C THR A 616 18.45 -11.91 15.96
N LEU A 617 18.36 -11.68 14.65
CA LEU A 617 18.83 -12.60 13.63
C LEU A 617 19.94 -11.94 12.82
N ASN A 618 21.06 -12.62 12.63
CA ASN A 618 22.19 -12.16 11.81
C ASN A 618 22.55 -13.26 10.82
N GLY A 619 22.43 -13.00 9.51
CA GLY A 619 22.86 -13.90 8.43
C GLY A 619 24.38 -14.03 8.42
N GLY A 620 25.05 -12.95 8.04
CA GLY A 620 26.50 -12.84 8.05
C GLY A 620 27.04 -12.72 6.64
N ALA A 621 28.00 -13.54 6.24
CA ALA A 621 28.56 -13.46 4.89
C ALA A 621 28.02 -14.58 3.99
N GLY A 622 27.23 -14.23 2.98
CA GLY A 622 26.67 -15.14 1.99
C GLY A 622 25.25 -14.74 1.63
N ASN A 623 24.58 -15.56 0.82
CA ASN A 623 23.21 -15.29 0.42
C ASN A 623 22.26 -15.99 1.39
N ASP A 624 21.86 -15.27 2.44
CA ASP A 624 21.11 -15.86 3.55
C ASP A 624 19.60 -15.84 3.31
N THR A 625 18.91 -16.86 3.82
CA THR A 625 17.44 -16.93 3.88
C THR A 625 16.99 -16.80 5.32
N ILE A 626 16.40 -15.65 5.67
CA ILE A 626 15.99 -15.33 7.03
C ILE A 626 14.47 -15.24 7.12
N LEU A 627 13.88 -16.03 8.02
CA LEU A 627 12.46 -16.02 8.35
C LEU A 627 12.24 -15.65 9.82
N ALA A 628 11.35 -14.70 10.08
CA ALA A 628 10.86 -14.44 11.42
C ALA A 628 9.33 -14.29 11.37
N ALA A 629 8.60 -15.00 12.24
CA ALA A 629 7.14 -14.96 12.24
C ALA A 629 6.61 -13.75 13.02
N ASN A 630 5.97 -13.96 14.17
CA ASN A 630 5.38 -12.88 14.96
C ASN A 630 6.40 -12.36 15.99
N GLY A 631 6.43 -11.05 16.21
CA GLY A 631 7.27 -10.39 17.20
C GLY A 631 7.96 -9.17 16.59
N ASP A 632 8.58 -8.36 17.45
CA ASP A 632 9.39 -7.23 17.02
C ASP A 632 10.82 -7.73 16.78
N ASN A 633 11.15 -8.04 15.52
CA ASN A 633 12.42 -8.68 15.18
C ASN A 633 13.46 -7.64 14.74
N THR A 634 14.72 -7.85 15.12
CA THR A 634 15.89 -7.16 14.59
C THR A 634 16.64 -8.12 13.68
N VAL A 635 16.80 -7.77 12.40
CA VAL A 635 17.45 -8.60 11.39
C VAL A 635 18.62 -7.86 10.77
N ASP A 636 19.77 -8.51 10.75
CA ASP A 636 20.95 -8.14 9.98
C ASP A 636 21.18 -9.23 8.91
N GLY A 637 21.09 -8.90 7.62
CA GLY A 637 21.39 -9.83 6.53
C GLY A 637 22.89 -10.03 6.35
N GLY A 638 23.69 -9.00 6.62
CA GLY A 638 25.14 -9.01 6.39
C GLY A 638 25.52 -8.71 4.93
N SER A 639 26.32 -9.54 4.28
CA SER A 639 26.79 -9.28 2.91
C SER A 639 26.39 -10.41 1.97
N GLY A 640 25.89 -10.10 0.79
CA GLY A 640 25.38 -11.08 -0.17
C GLY A 640 23.94 -10.76 -0.55
N ASP A 641 23.36 -11.56 -1.44
CA ASP A 641 21.96 -11.37 -1.89
C ASP A 641 21.03 -12.10 -0.92
N ASN A 642 20.48 -11.39 0.06
CA ASN A 642 19.69 -11.99 1.14
C ASN A 642 18.20 -12.04 0.81
N THR A 643 17.52 -13.08 1.28
CA THR A 643 16.06 -13.20 1.23
C THR A 643 15.49 -13.16 2.65
N ILE A 644 14.80 -12.09 2.99
CA ILE A 644 14.27 -11.83 4.33
C ILE A 644 12.74 -11.84 4.28
N THR A 645 12.11 -12.66 5.12
CA THR A 645 10.64 -12.72 5.26
C THR A 645 10.24 -12.50 6.71
N LEU A 646 9.39 -11.50 6.95
CA LEU A 646 8.95 -11.10 8.28
C LEU A 646 7.43 -11.17 8.39
N GLY A 647 6.95 -11.74 9.49
CA GLY A 647 5.54 -11.83 9.83
C GLY A 647 5.01 -10.52 10.42
N THR A 648 4.25 -10.61 11.51
CA THR A 648 3.64 -9.43 12.15
C THR A 648 4.54 -8.86 13.24
N GLY A 649 4.48 -7.55 13.46
CA GLY A 649 5.31 -6.84 14.42
C GLY A 649 5.86 -5.53 13.84
N SER A 650 6.62 -4.81 14.63
CA SER A 650 7.43 -3.67 14.20
C SER A 650 8.89 -4.10 14.11
N ASN A 651 9.34 -4.39 12.89
CA ASN A 651 10.67 -4.98 12.68
C ASN A 651 11.71 -3.92 12.29
N THR A 652 12.97 -4.18 12.66
CA THR A 652 14.14 -3.42 12.21
C THR A 652 15.00 -4.31 11.32
N VAL A 653 15.30 -3.87 10.10
CA VAL A 653 16.06 -4.66 9.12
C VAL A 653 17.25 -3.85 8.62
N THR A 654 18.43 -4.47 8.61
CA THR A 654 19.60 -4.03 7.84
C THR A 654 20.02 -5.19 6.96
N ALA A 655 19.85 -5.14 5.65
CA ALA A 655 20.21 -6.29 4.79
C ALA A 655 21.68 -6.26 4.36
N GLY A 656 22.20 -5.07 4.05
CA GLY A 656 23.63 -4.80 3.98
C GLY A 656 24.08 -4.43 2.58
N ALA A 657 24.91 -5.26 1.93
CA ALA A 657 25.31 -5.00 0.55
C ALA A 657 24.99 -6.23 -0.30
N GLY A 658 24.36 -6.03 -1.46
CA GLY A 658 23.87 -7.10 -2.32
C GLY A 658 22.47 -6.79 -2.83
N ASN A 659 21.95 -7.67 -3.69
CA ASN A 659 20.60 -7.52 -4.23
C ASN A 659 19.60 -8.21 -3.29
N ASP A 660 19.14 -7.48 -2.28
CA ASP A 660 18.34 -8.05 -1.21
C ASP A 660 16.83 -8.08 -1.53
N ILE A 661 16.15 -9.11 -1.05
CA ILE A 661 14.69 -9.27 -1.15
C ILE A 661 14.08 -9.25 0.25
N LEU A 662 13.23 -8.28 0.54
CA LEU A 662 12.46 -8.21 1.79
C LEU A 662 10.95 -8.33 1.53
N THR A 663 10.31 -9.28 2.19
CA THR A 663 8.84 -9.36 2.30
C THR A 663 8.41 -9.23 3.76
N ALA A 664 7.54 -8.28 4.08
CA ALA A 664 7.07 -8.06 5.44
C ALA A 664 5.55 -7.77 5.55
N THR A 665 5.00 -7.98 6.75
CA THR A 665 3.65 -7.55 7.14
C THR A 665 3.72 -6.77 8.48
N GLY A 666 2.62 -6.18 8.97
CA GLY A 666 2.57 -5.68 10.36
C GLY A 666 2.60 -4.16 10.55
N SER A 667 3.13 -3.73 11.71
CA SER A 667 2.74 -2.51 12.47
C SER A 667 3.67 -1.31 12.29
N GLY A 668 4.39 -1.25 11.16
CA GLY A 668 5.39 -0.22 10.85
C GLY A 668 6.82 -0.74 11.06
N ASN A 669 7.55 -0.87 9.95
CA ASN A 669 8.89 -1.44 9.88
C ASN A 669 9.94 -0.37 9.57
N SER A 670 11.15 -0.52 10.12
CA SER A 670 12.33 0.29 9.79
C SER A 670 13.30 -0.54 8.99
N VAL A 671 13.48 -0.23 7.72
CA VAL A 671 14.23 -1.04 6.76
C VAL A 671 15.35 -0.23 6.15
N ASN A 672 16.56 -0.79 6.16
CA ASN A 672 17.69 -0.31 5.40
C ASN A 672 18.30 -1.49 4.62
N LEU A 673 18.17 -1.51 3.30
CA LEU A 673 18.74 -2.60 2.50
C LEU A 673 20.18 -2.32 2.07
N GLY A 674 20.61 -1.06 2.02
CA GLY A 674 21.95 -0.68 1.56
C GLY A 674 22.14 -0.88 0.05
N ASP A 675 23.37 -0.74 -0.44
CA ASP A 675 23.64 -0.70 -1.89
C ASP A 675 23.33 -2.03 -2.60
N GLY A 676 22.69 -1.97 -3.76
CA GLY A 676 22.32 -3.11 -4.60
C GLY A 676 20.98 -2.90 -5.32
N ASP A 677 20.62 -3.80 -6.23
CA ASP A 677 19.30 -3.79 -6.88
C ASP A 677 18.29 -4.51 -5.97
N ASN A 678 17.67 -3.78 -5.04
CA ASN A 678 16.86 -4.37 -3.98
C ASN A 678 15.38 -4.51 -4.36
N THR A 679 14.69 -5.47 -3.74
CA THR A 679 13.24 -5.63 -3.84
C THR A 679 12.57 -5.63 -2.48
N VAL A 680 11.69 -4.67 -2.22
CA VAL A 680 10.88 -4.56 -1.00
C VAL A 680 9.41 -4.80 -1.30
N THR A 681 8.74 -5.59 -0.46
CA THR A 681 7.27 -5.69 -0.44
C THR A 681 6.77 -5.69 1.00
N ILE A 682 6.03 -4.65 1.39
CA ILE A 682 5.42 -4.53 2.71
C ILE A 682 3.94 -4.20 2.56
N THR A 683 3.05 -5.01 3.14
CA THR A 683 1.60 -4.95 2.84
C THR A 683 0.75 -4.12 3.82
N GLY A 684 1.36 -3.46 4.82
CA GLY A 684 0.66 -2.59 5.76
C GLY A 684 1.58 -1.87 6.74
N GLY A 685 0.97 -1.05 7.61
CA GLY A 685 1.68 -0.24 8.61
C GLY A 685 2.36 1.01 8.02
N ASP A 686 2.90 1.83 8.92
CA ASP A 686 3.64 3.05 8.58
C ASP A 686 5.13 2.69 8.56
N ASN A 687 5.72 2.53 7.36
CA ASN A 687 7.07 1.99 7.20
C ASN A 687 8.07 3.08 6.83
N ASN A 688 9.32 2.93 7.29
CA ASN A 688 10.46 3.72 6.88
C ASN A 688 11.43 2.82 6.11
N VAL A 689 11.62 3.07 4.81
CA VAL A 689 12.41 2.20 3.93
C VAL A 689 13.52 2.99 3.26
N THR A 690 14.75 2.51 3.38
CA THR A 690 15.91 3.01 2.65
C THR A 690 16.54 1.87 1.84
N THR A 691 16.80 2.08 0.55
CA THR A 691 17.40 1.06 -0.34
C THR A 691 18.75 1.43 -0.92
N GLY A 692 19.33 2.59 -0.57
CA GLY A 692 20.70 2.91 -0.96
C GLY A 692 20.86 3.20 -2.45
N ALA A 693 22.00 2.86 -3.04
CA ALA A 693 22.21 3.01 -4.49
C ALA A 693 21.92 1.71 -5.24
N GLY A 694 21.21 1.79 -6.37
CA GLY A 694 20.87 0.63 -7.21
C GLY A 694 19.56 0.83 -7.96
N VAL A 695 19.13 -0.16 -8.73
CA VAL A 695 17.82 -0.17 -9.38
C VAL A 695 16.84 -0.88 -8.44
N ASP A 696 16.19 -0.12 -7.58
CA ASP A 696 15.34 -0.69 -6.53
C ASP A 696 13.87 -0.83 -6.96
N THR A 697 13.21 -1.88 -6.48
CA THR A 697 11.75 -2.08 -6.61
C THR A 697 11.10 -2.08 -5.24
N ILE A 698 10.27 -1.09 -4.94
CA ILE A 698 9.67 -0.86 -3.63
C ILE A 698 8.16 -0.94 -3.75
N THR A 699 7.53 -1.89 -3.08
CA THR A 699 6.05 -2.00 -3.00
C THR A 699 5.59 -1.86 -1.56
N LEU A 700 4.80 -0.82 -1.27
CA LEU A 700 4.30 -0.52 0.07
C LEU A 700 2.77 -0.38 0.10
N GLY A 701 2.16 -0.97 1.12
CA GLY A 701 0.78 -0.69 1.53
C GLY A 701 0.74 0.16 2.80
N GLY A 702 -0.46 0.38 3.34
CA GLY A 702 -0.65 1.21 4.53
C GLY A 702 -0.54 2.70 4.23
N ASP A 703 -0.62 3.51 5.28
CA ASP A 703 -0.56 4.97 5.19
C ASP A 703 0.77 5.51 5.79
N ASN A 704 1.11 6.77 5.55
CA ASN A 704 2.24 7.50 6.17
C ASN A 704 3.63 6.84 6.04
N ASN A 705 3.89 6.13 4.95
CA ASN A 705 5.21 5.57 4.70
C ASN A 705 6.24 6.66 4.32
N ILE A 706 7.50 6.39 4.65
CA ILE A 706 8.69 7.17 4.27
C ILE A 706 9.59 6.27 3.43
N VAL A 707 9.99 6.74 2.25
CA VAL A 707 10.90 6.03 1.34
C VAL A 707 12.06 6.93 0.98
N ASP A 708 13.27 6.37 1.06
CA ASP A 708 14.49 6.91 0.47
C ASP A 708 15.12 5.85 -0.43
N ALA A 709 14.88 5.96 -1.74
CA ALA A 709 15.36 4.97 -2.71
C ALA A 709 16.77 5.29 -3.23
N GLY A 710 17.41 6.36 -2.75
CA GLY A 710 18.73 6.80 -3.19
C GLY A 710 18.89 6.88 -4.72
N ASN A 711 20.11 6.66 -5.23
CA ASN A 711 20.41 6.84 -6.65
C ASN A 711 20.11 5.59 -7.46
N GLY A 712 19.62 5.77 -8.68
CA GLY A 712 19.36 4.70 -9.65
C GLY A 712 17.98 4.86 -10.27
N ASN A 713 17.58 3.91 -11.11
CA ASN A 713 16.27 3.97 -11.77
C ASN A 713 15.27 3.18 -10.94
N ASN A 714 14.66 3.80 -9.94
CA ASN A 714 13.84 3.10 -8.96
C ASN A 714 12.39 2.95 -9.43
N VAL A 715 11.73 1.89 -8.98
CA VAL A 715 10.32 1.62 -9.23
C VAL A 715 9.60 1.55 -7.90
N ILE A 716 8.71 2.49 -7.63
CA ILE A 716 8.01 2.63 -6.35
C ILE A 716 6.51 2.50 -6.58
N PHE A 717 5.88 1.51 -5.95
CA PHE A 717 4.43 1.29 -5.94
C PHE A 717 3.90 1.38 -4.50
N ALA A 718 3.28 2.49 -4.15
CA ALA A 718 2.77 2.72 -2.81
C ALA A 718 1.26 2.99 -2.78
N THR A 719 0.47 2.03 -2.32
CA THR A 719 -1.00 2.14 -2.30
C THR A 719 -1.51 2.58 -0.92
N GLY A 720 -2.08 3.78 -0.78
CA GLY A 720 -2.60 4.35 0.48
C GLY A 720 -2.45 5.88 0.54
N ASN A 721 -2.83 6.52 1.65
CA ASN A 721 -2.44 7.92 1.88
C ASN A 721 -0.95 7.94 2.23
N PHE A 722 -0.11 8.53 1.38
CA PHE A 722 1.34 8.40 1.51
C PHE A 722 1.98 9.58 2.23
N GLY A 723 3.14 9.36 2.87
CA GLY A 723 3.96 10.41 3.46
C GLY A 723 4.95 10.99 2.46
N ASN A 724 6.21 10.56 2.53
CA ASN A 724 7.33 11.16 1.82
C ASN A 724 8.12 10.15 0.99
N ILE A 725 8.29 10.41 -0.30
CA ILE A 725 9.18 9.68 -1.20
C ILE A 725 10.36 10.59 -1.53
N THR A 726 11.56 10.09 -1.30
CA THR A 726 12.80 10.72 -1.74
C THR A 726 13.52 9.77 -2.69
N THR A 727 13.92 10.28 -3.84
CA THR A 727 14.78 9.60 -4.81
C THR A 727 16.02 10.46 -5.08
N GLY A 728 17.08 9.81 -5.53
CA GLY A 728 18.36 10.42 -5.86
C GLY A 728 18.38 10.85 -7.32
N THR A 729 19.49 10.58 -8.00
CA THR A 729 19.56 10.75 -9.46
C THR A 729 19.13 9.48 -10.16
N GLY A 730 18.41 9.58 -11.28
CA GLY A 730 18.05 8.46 -12.11
C GLY A 730 16.66 8.65 -12.72
N ASN A 731 16.25 7.73 -13.58
CA ASN A 731 14.91 7.80 -14.18
C ASN A 731 13.96 6.97 -13.32
N ASP A 732 13.30 7.62 -12.37
CA ASP A 732 12.45 6.97 -11.39
C ASP A 732 10.99 6.82 -11.89
N SER A 733 10.36 5.70 -11.53
CA SER A 733 8.94 5.44 -11.77
C SER A 733 8.21 5.34 -10.44
N ILE A 734 7.43 6.36 -10.11
CA ILE A 734 6.76 6.50 -8.82
C ILE A 734 5.26 6.45 -9.05
N THR A 735 4.59 5.46 -8.47
CA THR A 735 3.14 5.41 -8.34
C THR A 735 2.78 5.41 -6.86
N ALA A 736 2.15 6.47 -6.38
CA ALA A 736 1.73 6.58 -4.99
C ALA A 736 0.26 6.99 -4.89
N GLY A 737 -0.36 6.75 -3.73
CA GLY A 737 -1.74 7.16 -3.49
C GLY A 737 -1.85 8.63 -3.11
N ASP A 738 -2.79 8.92 -2.23
CA ASP A 738 -3.28 10.28 -2.00
C ASP A 738 -2.33 11.08 -1.07
N SER A 739 -2.32 12.42 -1.21
CA SER A 739 -1.59 13.39 -0.36
C SER A 739 -0.08 13.12 -0.22
N THR A 740 0.56 12.74 -1.32
CA THR A 740 1.96 12.30 -1.35
C THR A 740 2.93 13.48 -1.52
N THR A 741 4.03 13.48 -0.76
CA THR A 741 5.18 14.34 -1.02
C THR A 741 6.28 13.58 -1.77
N VAL A 742 6.76 14.10 -2.89
CA VAL A 742 7.88 13.55 -3.67
C VAL A 742 9.01 14.57 -3.78
N ARG A 743 10.24 14.13 -3.54
CA ARG A 743 11.47 14.90 -3.71
C ARG A 743 12.46 14.07 -4.52
N ASP A 744 12.73 14.50 -5.74
CA ASP A 744 13.69 13.87 -6.64
C ASP A 744 14.89 14.81 -6.91
N ALA A 745 16.09 14.23 -7.15
CA ALA A 745 17.30 15.01 -7.40
C ALA A 745 17.65 15.19 -8.88
N GLY A 746 16.93 14.54 -9.80
CA GLY A 746 17.00 14.72 -11.25
C GLY A 746 17.05 13.42 -12.06
N GLY A 747 16.72 13.52 -13.34
CA GLY A 747 16.55 12.41 -14.27
C GLY A 747 15.19 12.51 -14.97
N ASP A 748 14.90 11.61 -15.91
CA ASP A 748 13.61 11.63 -16.63
C ASP A 748 12.60 10.78 -15.85
N ASN A 749 11.80 11.41 -14.99
CA ASN A 749 10.95 10.68 -14.05
C ASN A 749 9.52 10.51 -14.56
N THR A 750 8.86 9.44 -14.13
CA THR A 750 7.42 9.21 -14.31
C THR A 750 6.75 9.10 -12.95
N ILE A 751 5.97 10.11 -12.58
CA ILE A 751 5.32 10.23 -11.28
C ILE A 751 3.80 10.23 -11.46
N SER A 752 3.10 9.31 -10.80
CA SER A 752 1.63 9.19 -10.81
C SER A 752 1.11 9.12 -9.39
N LEU A 753 0.40 10.16 -8.96
CA LEU A 753 -0.12 10.31 -7.60
C LEU A 753 -1.65 10.26 -7.58
N GLY A 754 -2.19 9.87 -6.44
CA GLY A 754 -3.63 9.86 -6.19
C GLY A 754 -4.21 11.27 -5.99
N ASN A 755 -5.37 11.33 -5.35
CA ASN A 755 -6.03 12.59 -4.97
C ASN A 755 -5.35 13.22 -3.74
N GLY A 756 -5.96 14.26 -3.17
CA GLY A 756 -5.41 15.01 -2.05
C GLY A 756 -4.33 16.01 -2.47
N ASP A 757 -3.82 16.74 -1.49
CA ASP A 757 -2.82 17.79 -1.72
C ASP A 757 -1.44 17.14 -1.88
N ASN A 758 -1.02 16.91 -3.13
CA ASN A 758 0.30 16.36 -3.42
C ASN A 758 1.35 17.46 -3.59
N ASP A 759 2.60 17.19 -3.19
CA ASP A 759 3.73 18.11 -3.30
C ASP A 759 4.91 17.43 -3.99
N VAL A 760 5.22 17.83 -5.22
CA VAL A 760 6.25 17.22 -6.06
C VAL A 760 7.31 18.24 -6.40
N ILE A 761 8.57 17.88 -6.16
CA ILE A 761 9.73 18.60 -6.69
C ILE A 761 10.57 17.60 -7.45
N THR A 762 10.74 17.83 -8.74
CA THR A 762 11.71 17.12 -9.58
C THR A 762 12.93 17.99 -9.84
N GLY A 763 14.05 17.33 -10.16
CA GLY A 763 15.29 17.99 -10.52
C GLY A 763 15.29 18.46 -11.98
N ALA A 764 16.44 18.40 -12.65
CA ALA A 764 16.49 18.56 -14.10
C ALA A 764 16.18 17.23 -14.79
N GLY A 765 15.51 17.27 -15.94
CA GLY A 765 15.16 16.08 -16.72
C GLY A 765 13.84 16.26 -17.46
N ILE A 766 13.45 15.27 -18.27
CA ILE A 766 12.14 15.25 -18.92
C ILE A 766 11.19 14.49 -17.99
N ASP A 767 10.43 15.22 -17.19
CA ASP A 767 9.53 14.63 -16.20
C ASP A 767 8.09 14.50 -16.71
N THR A 768 7.46 13.38 -16.41
CA THR A 768 6.01 13.17 -16.60
C THR A 768 5.36 13.05 -15.23
N ILE A 769 4.55 14.03 -14.84
CA ILE A 769 3.94 14.14 -13.53
C ILE A 769 2.42 14.15 -13.69
N THR A 770 1.75 13.20 -13.05
CA THR A 770 0.29 13.13 -12.96
C THR A 770 -0.15 13.13 -11.50
N ALA A 771 -1.08 14.00 -11.12
CA ALA A 771 -1.70 13.99 -9.79
C ALA A 771 -3.22 14.13 -9.91
N GLY A 772 -3.96 13.51 -9.00
CA GLY A 772 -5.42 13.54 -8.96
C GLY A 772 -6.01 14.87 -8.47
N ASP A 773 -7.26 14.82 -8.02
CA ASP A 773 -7.94 15.99 -7.44
C ASP A 773 -7.27 16.43 -6.14
N GLY A 774 -7.09 17.73 -5.91
CA GLY A 774 -6.46 18.32 -4.73
C GLY A 774 -5.73 19.61 -5.05
N ASN A 775 -5.24 20.33 -4.03
CA ASN A 775 -4.40 21.50 -4.24
C ASN A 775 -2.95 21.05 -4.40
N ASN A 776 -2.60 20.61 -5.60
CA ASN A 776 -1.28 20.06 -5.87
C ASN A 776 -0.23 21.17 -6.06
N ILE A 777 0.98 20.97 -5.53
CA ILE A 777 2.13 21.86 -5.71
C ILE A 777 3.20 21.10 -6.49
N ILE A 778 3.55 21.57 -7.68
CA ILE A 778 4.51 20.91 -8.58
C ILE A 778 5.63 21.88 -8.94
N ALA A 779 6.88 21.48 -8.71
CA ALA A 779 8.06 22.13 -9.28
C ALA A 779 8.77 21.12 -10.19
N ALA A 780 8.61 21.27 -11.50
CA ALA A 780 9.07 20.29 -12.49
C ALA A 780 10.54 20.48 -12.93
N GLY A 781 11.19 21.57 -12.50
CA GLY A 781 12.58 21.87 -12.85
C GLY A 781 12.80 22.10 -14.36
N ASP A 782 14.06 22.07 -14.78
CA ASP A 782 14.45 22.29 -16.19
C ASP A 782 14.26 21.01 -17.02
N GLY A 783 13.77 21.16 -18.26
CA GLY A 783 13.55 20.07 -19.21
C GLY A 783 12.14 20.12 -19.80
N ASP A 784 11.87 19.30 -20.81
CA ASP A 784 10.58 19.33 -21.51
C ASP A 784 9.51 18.56 -20.71
N ASN A 785 8.93 19.17 -19.68
CA ASN A 785 8.10 18.42 -18.73
C ASN A 785 6.65 18.30 -19.18
N THR A 786 5.99 17.22 -18.77
CA THR A 786 4.55 17.03 -18.91
C THR A 786 3.91 16.94 -17.53
N VAL A 787 3.05 17.91 -17.18
CA VAL A 787 2.35 17.97 -15.90
C VAL A 787 0.84 17.86 -16.15
N THR A 788 0.16 16.90 -15.54
CA THR A 788 -1.30 16.71 -15.63
C THR A 788 -1.92 16.61 -14.24
N LEU A 789 -2.82 17.54 -13.91
CA LEU A 789 -3.40 17.66 -12.58
C LEU A 789 -4.93 17.58 -12.65
N GLY A 790 -5.54 16.98 -11.62
CA GLY A 790 -6.98 16.97 -11.42
C GLY A 790 -7.52 18.33 -10.99
N ASN A 791 -8.75 18.31 -10.44
CA ASN A 791 -9.41 19.53 -9.96
C ASN A 791 -8.77 20.00 -8.64
N GLY A 792 -8.74 21.31 -8.41
CA GLY A 792 -8.23 21.95 -7.20
C GLY A 792 -7.47 23.22 -7.52
N ALA A 793 -7.07 23.97 -6.50
CA ALA A 793 -6.23 25.14 -6.68
C ALA A 793 -4.77 24.68 -6.81
N ASN A 794 -4.36 24.29 -8.01
CA ASN A 794 -3.03 23.76 -8.27
C ASN A 794 -2.00 24.89 -8.42
N ASN A 795 -0.76 24.63 -8.01
CA ASN A 795 0.38 25.53 -8.21
C ASN A 795 1.50 24.80 -8.96
N VAL A 796 1.84 25.27 -10.16
CA VAL A 796 2.86 24.66 -11.02
C VAL A 796 3.96 25.68 -11.29
N THR A 797 5.20 25.28 -11.07
CA THR A 797 6.39 26.00 -11.53
C THR A 797 7.21 25.06 -12.41
N ALA A 798 7.35 25.41 -13.68
CA ALA A 798 8.23 24.73 -14.61
C ALA A 798 9.52 25.54 -14.81
N GLY A 799 10.56 24.88 -15.34
CA GLY A 799 11.86 25.49 -15.60
C GLY A 799 11.93 26.11 -17.00
N ALA A 800 13.13 26.14 -17.58
CA ALA A 800 13.29 26.58 -18.96
C ALA A 800 13.25 25.38 -19.91
N SER A 801 12.24 25.27 -20.77
CA SER A 801 12.15 24.32 -21.90
C SER A 801 10.74 24.35 -22.52
N LEU A 802 10.41 23.39 -23.39
CA LEU A 802 9.03 23.17 -23.84
C LEU A 802 8.25 22.39 -22.76
N ASP A 803 7.47 23.07 -21.93
CA ASP A 803 6.62 22.41 -20.94
C ASP A 803 5.17 22.27 -21.42
N THR A 804 4.55 21.12 -21.13
CA THR A 804 3.13 20.85 -21.36
C THR A 804 2.42 20.69 -20.02
N ILE A 805 1.54 21.64 -19.69
CA ILE A 805 0.86 21.71 -18.40
C ILE A 805 -0.66 21.64 -18.62
N THR A 806 -1.31 20.66 -18.02
CA THR A 806 -2.78 20.53 -18.00
C THR A 806 -3.25 20.52 -16.55
N ALA A 807 -4.05 21.49 -16.14
CA ALA A 807 -4.68 21.54 -14.82
C ALA A 807 -6.21 21.48 -14.94
N GLY A 808 -6.87 20.81 -14.00
CA GLY A 808 -8.33 20.69 -13.97
C GLY A 808 -9.03 21.98 -13.53
N ASP A 809 -10.29 21.84 -13.10
CA ASP A 809 -11.06 22.97 -12.55
C ASP A 809 -10.46 23.45 -11.23
N GLY A 810 -10.59 24.74 -10.90
CA GLY A 810 -10.04 25.37 -9.70
C GLY A 810 -9.21 26.60 -10.03
N GLY A 811 -8.84 27.40 -9.04
CA GLY A 811 -8.00 28.57 -9.28
C GLY A 811 -6.53 28.16 -9.37
N ASN A 812 -6.04 27.88 -10.57
CA ASN A 812 -4.68 27.39 -10.80
C ASN A 812 -3.69 28.55 -10.90
N VAL A 813 -2.48 28.36 -10.36
CA VAL A 813 -1.35 29.27 -10.51
C VAL A 813 -0.27 28.54 -11.29
N ILE A 814 0.11 29.04 -12.46
CA ILE A 814 1.08 28.40 -13.34
C ILE A 814 2.16 29.41 -13.72
N ASP A 815 3.40 29.07 -13.44
CA ASP A 815 4.59 29.71 -14.00
C ASP A 815 5.34 28.67 -14.83
N ALA A 816 5.24 28.76 -16.15
CA ALA A 816 5.85 27.78 -17.05
C ALA A 816 7.30 28.12 -17.43
N GLY A 817 7.89 29.17 -16.85
CA GLY A 817 9.26 29.58 -17.19
C GLY A 817 9.41 30.01 -18.65
N ALA A 818 10.58 29.82 -19.24
CA ALA A 818 10.86 30.23 -20.63
C ALA A 818 10.84 29.03 -21.58
N GLY A 819 10.35 29.23 -22.80
CA GLY A 819 10.23 28.22 -23.84
C GLY A 819 8.86 28.25 -24.51
N ASP A 820 8.63 27.35 -25.45
CA ASP A 820 7.41 27.35 -26.28
C ASP A 820 6.25 26.60 -25.57
N ASN A 821 5.82 27.07 -24.41
CA ASN A 821 4.98 26.29 -23.49
C ASN A 821 3.54 26.04 -23.99
N ILE A 822 2.98 24.89 -23.63
CA ILE A 822 1.58 24.52 -23.89
C ILE A 822 0.85 24.39 -22.56
N ILE A 823 -0.09 25.28 -22.29
CA ILE A 823 -0.80 25.37 -21.01
C ILE A 823 -2.30 25.23 -21.26
N THR A 824 -2.96 24.34 -20.54
CA THR A 824 -4.41 24.19 -20.53
C THR A 824 -4.95 24.13 -19.10
N THR A 825 -5.92 24.97 -18.76
CA THR A 825 -6.59 24.93 -17.45
C THR A 825 -8.09 24.65 -17.61
N GLY A 826 -8.70 24.14 -16.55
CA GLY A 826 -10.15 23.96 -16.45
C GLY A 826 -10.87 25.27 -16.13
N SER A 827 -12.08 25.18 -15.58
CA SER A 827 -12.81 26.35 -15.12
C SER A 827 -12.25 26.86 -13.79
N GLY A 828 -12.16 28.16 -13.59
CA GLY A 828 -11.63 28.75 -12.37
C GLY A 828 -11.09 30.16 -12.61
N ILE A 829 -10.56 30.76 -11.54
CA ILE A 829 -9.80 32.02 -11.66
C ILE A 829 -8.35 31.61 -11.77
N ASP A 830 -7.84 31.46 -12.99
CA ASP A 830 -6.48 31.01 -13.24
C ASP A 830 -5.49 32.18 -13.37
N SER A 831 -4.28 32.01 -12.85
CA SER A 831 -3.17 32.94 -13.00
C SER A 831 -2.04 32.23 -13.74
N ILE A 832 -1.82 32.61 -14.99
CA ILE A 832 -0.92 31.91 -15.92
C ILE A 832 0.18 32.87 -16.35
N THR A 833 1.43 32.48 -16.13
CA THR A 833 2.62 33.12 -16.68
C THR A 833 3.33 32.11 -17.57
N ALA A 834 3.32 32.34 -18.88
CA ALA A 834 3.92 31.43 -19.85
C ALA A 834 5.39 31.77 -20.18
N GLY A 835 5.84 32.97 -19.78
CA GLY A 835 7.20 33.47 -20.04
C GLY A 835 7.52 33.75 -21.51
N ASP A 836 8.80 33.88 -21.83
CA ASP A 836 9.28 34.13 -23.20
C ASP A 836 9.21 32.84 -24.04
N GLY A 837 8.85 32.93 -25.32
CA GLY A 837 8.70 31.82 -26.26
C GLY A 837 7.40 31.92 -27.06
N ASP A 838 7.20 31.00 -28.01
CA ASP A 838 5.96 30.90 -28.78
C ASP A 838 4.95 30.05 -27.99
N ASN A 839 4.26 30.66 -27.02
CA ASN A 839 3.40 29.93 -26.08
C ASN A 839 1.98 29.71 -26.61
N THR A 840 1.36 28.61 -26.20
CA THR A 840 -0.07 28.32 -26.40
C THR A 840 -0.77 28.17 -25.05
N VAL A 841 -1.74 29.05 -24.76
CA VAL A 841 -2.52 29.04 -23.53
C VAL A 841 -4.00 28.83 -23.84
N ILE A 842 -4.63 27.87 -23.17
CA ILE A 842 -6.08 27.64 -23.19
C ILE A 842 -6.58 27.68 -21.75
N ALA A 843 -7.15 28.80 -21.34
CA ALA A 843 -7.83 28.94 -20.06
C ALA A 843 -9.31 28.57 -20.20
N GLY A 844 -9.89 27.94 -19.18
CA GLY A 844 -11.32 27.65 -19.14
C GLY A 844 -12.16 28.88 -18.81
N ALA A 845 -13.38 28.67 -18.30
CA ALA A 845 -14.26 29.75 -17.87
C ALA A 845 -13.86 30.28 -16.48
N GLY A 846 -14.09 31.57 -16.23
CA GLY A 846 -13.75 32.31 -15.02
C GLY A 846 -12.85 33.51 -15.34
N ASP A 847 -12.57 34.34 -14.34
CA ASP A 847 -11.81 35.58 -14.54
C ASP A 847 -10.30 35.26 -14.54
N ASN A 848 -9.72 34.99 -15.72
CA ASN A 848 -8.34 34.53 -15.81
C ASN A 848 -7.36 35.70 -15.98
N THR A 849 -6.15 35.55 -15.44
CA THR A 849 -5.02 36.46 -15.70
C THR A 849 -3.96 35.71 -16.47
N ILE A 850 -3.70 36.13 -17.71
CA ILE A 850 -2.75 35.52 -18.64
C ILE A 850 -1.62 36.51 -18.93
N THR A 851 -0.38 36.12 -18.62
CA THR A 851 0.84 36.87 -18.91
C THR A 851 1.72 36.10 -19.87
N LEU A 852 1.96 36.69 -21.03
CA LEU A 852 2.76 36.15 -22.11
C LEU A 852 4.02 37.01 -22.26
N GLY A 853 5.18 36.38 -22.40
CA GLY A 853 6.45 37.08 -22.63
C GLY A 853 6.64 37.44 -24.11
N ALA A 854 7.91 37.59 -24.51
CA ALA A 854 8.30 37.78 -25.90
C ALA A 854 8.04 36.54 -26.75
N GLY A 855 7.41 36.69 -27.91
CA GLY A 855 7.19 35.58 -28.85
C GLY A 855 5.86 35.71 -29.60
N SER A 856 5.59 34.78 -30.51
CA SER A 856 4.32 34.72 -31.24
C SER A 856 3.36 33.79 -30.51
N ASN A 857 2.56 34.36 -29.60
CA ASN A 857 1.75 33.57 -28.68
C ASN A 857 0.32 33.34 -29.18
N THR A 858 -0.29 32.25 -28.75
CA THR A 858 -1.72 31.97 -28.89
C THR A 858 -2.36 31.89 -27.51
N ALA A 859 -3.42 32.64 -27.26
CA ALA A 859 -4.19 32.57 -26.02
C ALA A 859 -5.68 32.48 -26.30
N THR A 860 -6.35 31.54 -25.64
CA THR A 860 -7.80 31.43 -25.63
C THR A 860 -8.29 31.34 -24.19
N ALA A 861 -9.36 32.05 -23.85
CA ALA A 861 -10.06 31.95 -22.58
C ALA A 861 -11.56 31.67 -22.80
N GLY A 862 -12.22 31.16 -21.76
CA GLY A 862 -13.64 30.86 -21.76
C GLY A 862 -14.51 32.11 -21.59
N SER A 863 -15.59 32.00 -20.82
CA SER A 863 -16.36 33.17 -20.37
C SER A 863 -15.81 33.70 -19.05
N GLY A 864 -15.71 35.01 -18.86
CA GLY A 864 -15.22 35.64 -17.63
C GLY A 864 -14.59 36.99 -17.92
N ASP A 865 -14.29 37.77 -16.88
CA ASP A 865 -13.60 39.04 -17.05
C ASP A 865 -12.08 38.78 -17.13
N ASP A 866 -11.59 38.42 -18.32
CA ASP A 866 -10.21 38.00 -18.51
C ASP A 866 -9.24 39.17 -18.69
N ILE A 867 -8.04 39.03 -18.14
CA ILE A 867 -6.92 39.98 -18.29
C ILE A 867 -5.78 39.30 -19.04
N LEU A 868 -5.39 39.85 -20.19
CA LEU A 868 -4.22 39.38 -20.94
C LEU A 868 -3.17 40.50 -21.10
N THR A 869 -1.93 40.16 -20.79
CA THR A 869 -0.77 40.99 -21.09
C THR A 869 0.26 40.22 -21.93
N ALA A 870 0.79 40.85 -22.97
CA ALA A 870 1.82 40.27 -23.83
C ALA A 870 2.84 41.32 -24.30
N THR A 871 4.06 40.89 -24.61
CA THR A 871 5.10 41.80 -25.14
C THR A 871 5.69 41.28 -26.45
N GLY A 872 5.74 42.11 -27.50
CA GLY A 872 6.37 41.77 -28.77
C GLY A 872 5.72 40.59 -29.51
N GLY A 873 6.33 40.21 -30.63
CA GLY A 873 5.89 39.12 -31.50
C GLY A 873 4.48 39.31 -32.09
N GLY A 874 3.97 38.31 -32.81
CA GLY A 874 2.61 38.37 -33.36
C GLY A 874 1.67 37.46 -32.58
N ASN A 875 0.64 38.03 -31.95
CA ASN A 875 -0.20 37.29 -31.01
C ASN A 875 -1.59 36.99 -31.57
N SER A 876 -2.12 35.80 -31.28
CA SER A 876 -3.48 35.38 -31.62
C SER A 876 -4.29 35.17 -30.34
N VAL A 877 -5.24 36.06 -30.06
CA VAL A 877 -5.96 36.13 -28.78
C VAL A 877 -7.47 35.99 -29.00
N ASN A 878 -8.12 35.13 -28.21
CA ASN A 878 -9.57 34.99 -28.15
C ASN A 878 -10.06 34.83 -26.70
N LEU A 879 -10.66 35.86 -26.09
CA LEU A 879 -11.03 35.84 -24.66
C LEU A 879 -12.53 35.60 -24.39
N GLY A 880 -13.33 35.20 -25.39
CA GLY A 880 -14.74 34.86 -25.15
C GLY A 880 -15.58 36.00 -24.53
N ASP A 881 -16.70 35.66 -23.90
CA ASP A 881 -17.65 36.63 -23.32
C ASP A 881 -17.17 37.13 -21.94
N GLY A 882 -17.35 38.41 -21.64
CA GLY A 882 -17.00 39.07 -20.38
C GLY A 882 -16.37 40.45 -20.60
N ASP A 883 -16.10 41.19 -19.52
CA ASP A 883 -15.45 42.51 -19.61
C ASP A 883 -13.92 42.33 -19.69
N ASN A 884 -13.41 42.01 -20.88
CA ASN A 884 -12.01 41.63 -21.05
C ASN A 884 -11.07 42.83 -21.09
N THR A 885 -9.85 42.68 -20.56
CA THR A 885 -8.77 43.67 -20.67
C THR A 885 -7.54 43.06 -21.36
N ILE A 886 -7.17 43.61 -22.52
CA ILE A 886 -6.04 43.14 -23.32
C ILE A 886 -5.00 44.26 -23.45
N THR A 887 -3.75 43.96 -23.12
CA THR A 887 -2.61 44.87 -23.35
C THR A 887 -1.47 44.14 -24.03
N ILE A 888 -1.18 44.49 -25.28
CA ILE A 888 -0.10 43.87 -26.06
C ILE A 888 0.84 44.95 -26.60
N THR A 889 2.13 44.85 -26.33
CA THR A 889 3.10 45.85 -26.81
C THR A 889 3.74 45.43 -28.13
N GLY A 890 3.25 45.98 -29.24
CA GLY A 890 3.83 45.88 -30.59
C GLY A 890 3.53 44.58 -31.33
N GLY A 891 3.91 44.55 -32.61
CA GLY A 891 3.75 43.40 -33.49
C GLY A 891 2.38 43.30 -34.16
N PHE A 892 2.22 42.35 -35.09
CA PHE A 892 0.95 42.07 -35.75
C PHE A 892 0.08 41.22 -34.83
N ASN A 893 -1.04 41.75 -34.34
CA ASN A 893 -1.91 41.03 -33.40
C ASN A 893 -3.29 40.76 -34.00
N ASN A 894 -3.81 39.55 -33.79
CA ASN A 894 -5.16 39.15 -34.13
C ASN A 894 -5.96 38.90 -32.85
N VAL A 895 -6.87 39.81 -32.52
CA VAL A 895 -7.61 39.83 -31.25
C VAL A 895 -9.10 39.67 -31.52
N THR A 896 -9.71 38.72 -30.82
CA THR A 896 -11.16 38.52 -30.81
C THR A 896 -11.67 38.52 -29.37
N THR A 897 -12.78 39.19 -29.13
CA THR A 897 -13.51 39.13 -27.86
C THR A 897 -14.99 38.86 -28.12
N GLY A 898 -15.68 38.33 -27.12
CA GLY A 898 -17.12 38.05 -27.12
C GLY A 898 -17.94 39.26 -26.69
N ALA A 899 -19.09 39.02 -26.07
CA ALA A 899 -19.92 40.10 -25.54
C ALA A 899 -19.39 40.63 -24.20
N GLY A 900 -19.39 41.95 -24.01
CA GLY A 900 -18.93 42.62 -22.78
C GLY A 900 -18.35 44.01 -23.05
N LEU A 901 -17.94 44.72 -22.00
CA LEU A 901 -17.17 45.96 -22.12
C LEU A 901 -15.69 45.62 -22.28
N ASP A 902 -15.24 45.38 -23.51
CA ASP A 902 -13.84 45.02 -23.74
C ASP A 902 -12.93 46.26 -23.79
N ARG A 903 -11.76 46.16 -23.16
CA ARG A 903 -10.70 47.18 -23.17
C ARG A 903 -9.47 46.61 -23.87
N ILE A 904 -9.28 46.99 -25.13
CA ILE A 904 -8.22 46.48 -25.99
C ILE A 904 -7.18 47.58 -26.21
N THR A 905 -5.93 47.35 -25.80
CA THR A 905 -4.79 48.24 -26.04
C THR A 905 -3.66 47.47 -26.70
N LEU A 906 -3.41 47.75 -27.96
CA LEU A 906 -2.32 47.18 -28.76
C LEU A 906 -1.28 48.26 -29.06
N GLY A 907 -0.08 47.83 -29.43
CA GLY A 907 0.98 48.71 -29.91
C GLY A 907 1.12 48.67 -31.43
N ASP A 908 2.17 49.31 -31.93
CA ASP A 908 2.44 49.42 -33.37
C ASP A 908 2.43 48.06 -34.11
N GLY A 909 1.81 48.02 -35.28
CA GLY A 909 1.63 46.85 -36.13
C GLY A 909 0.31 46.93 -36.90
N ASP A 910 0.15 46.10 -37.93
CA ASP A 910 -1.11 46.01 -38.68
C ASP A 910 -2.07 45.09 -37.91
N ASN A 911 -2.87 45.57 -36.97
CA ASN A 911 -3.65 44.72 -36.09
C ASN A 911 -5.01 44.34 -36.70
N ILE A 912 -5.51 43.15 -36.35
CA ILE A 912 -6.88 42.71 -36.65
C ILE A 912 -7.62 42.59 -35.32
N ILE A 913 -8.71 43.34 -35.17
CA ILE A 913 -9.52 43.39 -33.95
C ILE A 913 -10.96 43.07 -34.30
N SER A 914 -11.54 42.09 -33.61
CA SER A 914 -12.97 41.76 -33.66
C SER A 914 -13.54 41.79 -32.25
N ALA A 915 -14.01 42.95 -31.82
CA ALA A 915 -14.72 43.12 -30.56
C ALA A 915 -16.20 42.79 -30.72
N GLY A 916 -16.77 42.02 -29.79
CA GLY A 916 -18.17 41.60 -29.84
C GLY A 916 -19.16 42.70 -29.46
N GLU A 917 -20.31 42.32 -28.93
CA GLU A 917 -21.34 43.28 -28.47
C GLU A 917 -20.92 43.94 -27.15
N GLY A 918 -21.18 45.23 -26.99
CA GLY A 918 -20.91 46.01 -25.77
C GLY A 918 -20.23 47.35 -26.08
N ASP A 919 -20.02 48.15 -25.04
CA ASP A 919 -19.41 49.48 -25.16
C ASP A 919 -17.87 49.35 -25.11
N ASN A 920 -17.28 48.91 -26.21
CA ASN A 920 -15.85 48.57 -26.26
C ASN A 920 -14.95 49.80 -26.32
N VAL A 921 -13.76 49.71 -25.71
CA VAL A 921 -12.70 50.72 -25.76
C VAL A 921 -11.47 50.13 -26.43
N ILE A 922 -11.15 50.63 -27.63
CA ILE A 922 -10.10 50.07 -28.49
C ILE A 922 -9.03 51.14 -28.74
N THR A 923 -7.77 50.78 -28.53
CA THR A 923 -6.58 51.52 -28.98
C THR A 923 -5.68 50.54 -29.73
N SER A 924 -5.49 50.70 -31.04
CA SER A 924 -4.76 49.72 -31.86
C SER A 924 -3.29 50.06 -32.09
N GLY A 925 -2.90 51.34 -32.11
CA GLY A 925 -1.49 51.73 -32.15
C GLY A 925 -1.16 52.57 -33.38
N SER A 926 -0.21 52.15 -34.19
CA SER A 926 0.04 52.71 -35.52
C SER A 926 0.26 51.54 -36.47
N GLY A 927 -0.21 51.65 -37.71
CA GLY A 927 -0.25 50.54 -38.66
C GLY A 927 -1.57 50.52 -39.41
N ALA A 928 -1.69 49.66 -40.42
CA ALA A 928 -2.94 49.50 -41.15
C ALA A 928 -3.85 48.55 -40.35
N ASP A 929 -4.66 49.10 -39.44
CA ASP A 929 -5.50 48.31 -38.54
C ASP A 929 -6.87 47.98 -39.15
N ALA A 930 -7.33 46.75 -38.97
CA ALA A 930 -8.67 46.29 -39.33
C ALA A 930 -9.51 46.06 -38.07
N ILE A 931 -10.47 46.94 -37.82
CA ILE A 931 -11.25 46.99 -36.57
C ILE A 931 -12.73 46.72 -36.88
N THR A 932 -13.24 45.61 -36.34
CA THR A 932 -14.67 45.31 -36.29
C THR A 932 -15.14 45.41 -34.85
N ALA A 933 -16.17 46.22 -34.61
CA ALA A 933 -16.81 46.34 -33.30
C ALA A 933 -18.31 46.08 -33.43
N GLY A 934 -18.86 45.25 -32.54
CA GLY A 934 -20.27 44.87 -32.53
C GLY A 934 -21.21 46.01 -32.14
N ASN A 935 -22.43 45.64 -31.74
CA ASN A 935 -23.41 46.61 -31.25
C ASN A 935 -22.95 47.23 -29.92
N GLY A 936 -23.15 48.53 -29.72
CA GLY A 936 -22.78 49.26 -28.50
C GLY A 936 -22.18 50.62 -28.80
N ASP A 937 -21.98 51.43 -27.76
CA ASP A 937 -21.34 52.74 -27.87
C ASP A 937 -19.81 52.56 -27.82
N ASN A 938 -19.20 52.19 -28.95
CA ASN A 938 -17.77 51.88 -29.01
C ASN A 938 -16.90 53.15 -29.09
N THR A 939 -15.76 53.16 -28.40
CA THR A 939 -14.73 54.21 -28.47
C THR A 939 -13.44 53.64 -29.07
N ILE A 940 -13.02 54.15 -30.21
CA ILE A 940 -11.91 53.62 -31.01
C ILE A 940 -10.87 54.71 -31.26
N ASN A 941 -9.60 54.40 -31.02
CA ASN A 941 -8.45 55.22 -31.37
C ASN A 941 -7.45 54.37 -32.15
N ALA A 942 -7.43 54.53 -33.49
CA ALA A 942 -6.62 53.68 -34.35
C ALA A 942 -5.16 54.14 -34.46
N GLY A 943 -4.94 55.46 -34.37
CA GLY A 943 -3.62 56.07 -34.59
C GLY A 943 -3.17 55.99 -36.06
N ASP A 944 -1.96 56.42 -36.37
CA ASP A 944 -1.54 56.62 -37.77
C ASP A 944 -1.53 55.31 -38.59
N GLY A 945 -2.05 55.34 -39.81
CA GLY A 945 -2.09 54.24 -40.77
C GLY A 945 -3.37 54.23 -41.61
N ASP A 946 -3.42 53.37 -42.62
CA ASP A 946 -4.62 53.21 -43.46
C ASP A 946 -5.58 52.22 -42.77
N ASN A 947 -6.51 52.73 -41.95
CA ASN A 947 -7.35 51.89 -41.10
C ASN A 947 -8.70 51.55 -41.73
N VAL A 948 -9.24 50.38 -41.38
CA VAL A 948 -10.56 49.93 -41.82
C VAL A 948 -11.46 49.66 -40.62
N PHE A 949 -12.61 50.31 -40.58
CA PHE A 949 -13.60 50.21 -39.50
C PHE A 949 -14.91 49.62 -39.99
N THR A 950 -15.39 48.57 -39.33
CA THR A 950 -16.75 48.02 -39.52
C THR A 950 -17.49 48.03 -38.18
N LEU A 951 -18.46 48.93 -38.03
CA LEU A 951 -19.14 49.16 -36.75
C LEU A 951 -20.60 48.73 -36.80
N GLY A 952 -21.06 48.11 -35.71
CA GLY A 952 -22.45 47.74 -35.48
C GLY A 952 -23.38 48.95 -35.27
N THR A 953 -24.50 48.70 -34.60
CA THR A 953 -25.38 49.79 -34.12
C THR A 953 -24.84 50.39 -32.82
N GLY A 954 -25.25 51.60 -32.47
CA GLY A 954 -24.76 52.32 -31.28
C GLY A 954 -24.05 53.63 -31.64
N SER A 955 -23.86 54.48 -30.64
CA SER A 955 -23.29 55.82 -30.81
C SER A 955 -21.77 55.75 -30.71
N ASN A 956 -21.10 55.43 -31.81
CA ASN A 956 -19.66 55.19 -31.81
C ASN A 956 -18.85 56.49 -31.84
N THR A 957 -17.69 56.49 -31.17
CA THR A 957 -16.67 57.52 -31.25
C THR A 957 -15.41 56.93 -31.90
N VAL A 958 -14.99 57.48 -33.04
CA VAL A 958 -13.83 56.99 -33.81
C VAL A 958 -12.82 58.11 -34.00
N ASN A 959 -11.56 57.83 -33.67
CA ASN A 959 -10.39 58.60 -34.08
C ASN A 959 -9.50 57.73 -34.98
N GLY A 960 -9.45 58.07 -36.27
CA GLY A 960 -8.70 57.37 -37.31
C GLY A 960 -7.21 57.64 -37.25
N GLY A 961 -6.79 58.89 -37.00
CA GLY A 961 -5.38 59.28 -37.05
C GLY A 961 -5.00 59.88 -38.40
N VAL A 962 -3.76 59.70 -38.84
CA VAL A 962 -3.34 60.10 -40.20
C VAL A 962 -3.28 58.87 -41.09
N GLY A 963 -3.90 58.91 -42.26
CA GLY A 963 -3.89 57.82 -43.24
C GLY A 963 -5.18 57.78 -44.07
N ALA A 964 -5.23 56.90 -45.07
CA ALA A 964 -6.45 56.72 -45.86
C ALA A 964 -7.40 55.74 -45.15
N ASP A 965 -8.30 56.28 -44.33
CA ASP A 965 -9.19 55.49 -43.48
C ASP A 965 -10.53 55.17 -44.16
N ASP A 966 -11.04 53.94 -44.01
CA ASP A 966 -12.36 53.49 -44.50
C ASP A 966 -13.29 53.10 -43.33
N LEU A 967 -14.37 53.86 -43.13
CA LEU A 967 -15.37 53.64 -42.09
C LEU A 967 -16.72 53.23 -42.69
N THR A 968 -17.22 52.07 -42.26
CA THR A 968 -18.61 51.65 -42.49
C THR A 968 -19.36 51.45 -41.17
N ALA A 969 -20.52 52.11 -41.02
CA ALA A 969 -21.36 52.02 -39.81
C ALA A 969 -22.88 52.08 -40.10
N SER A 970 -23.72 51.76 -39.10
CA SER A 970 -25.19 51.71 -39.28
C SER A 970 -26.01 52.34 -38.14
N GLY A 971 -27.11 53.00 -38.52
CA GLY A 971 -28.33 53.14 -37.70
C GLY A 971 -28.25 53.91 -36.36
N SER A 972 -27.26 54.77 -36.13
CA SER A 972 -27.07 55.48 -34.85
C SER A 972 -26.20 56.74 -35.00
N ASN A 973 -26.10 57.55 -33.94
CA ASN A 973 -25.42 58.85 -33.97
C ASN A 973 -23.92 58.68 -33.70
N ASN A 974 -23.08 58.78 -34.72
CA ASN A 974 -21.63 58.57 -34.59
C ASN A 974 -20.87 59.90 -34.51
N THR A 975 -19.78 59.91 -33.75
CA THR A 975 -18.77 60.98 -33.76
C THR A 975 -17.48 60.43 -34.37
N VAL A 976 -17.06 61.00 -35.48
CA VAL A 976 -15.97 60.46 -36.30
C VAL A 976 -14.97 61.57 -36.59
N ASP A 977 -13.69 61.32 -36.33
CA ASP A 977 -12.56 62.13 -36.74
C ASP A 977 -11.53 61.20 -37.41
N LEU A 978 -11.37 61.29 -38.73
CA LEU A 978 -10.42 60.44 -39.47
C LEU A 978 -9.11 61.16 -39.83
N GLY A 979 -8.92 62.40 -39.33
CA GLY A 979 -7.69 63.16 -39.59
C GLY A 979 -7.31 63.29 -41.09
N ASP A 980 -6.03 63.53 -41.36
CA ASP A 980 -5.53 63.78 -42.72
C ASP A 980 -5.38 62.47 -43.52
N GLY A 981 -5.82 62.46 -44.79
CA GLY A 981 -5.72 61.35 -45.72
C GLY A 981 -6.92 61.28 -46.66
N ASP A 982 -6.88 60.38 -47.66
CA ASP A 982 -8.01 60.18 -48.57
C ASP A 982 -9.04 59.25 -47.91
N ASN A 983 -9.96 59.81 -47.12
CA ASN A 983 -10.85 59.03 -46.27
C ASN A 983 -12.15 58.62 -46.97
N VAL A 984 -12.71 57.49 -46.56
CA VAL A 984 -14.03 57.00 -46.99
C VAL A 984 -14.91 56.80 -45.77
N VAL A 985 -16.09 57.45 -45.76
CA VAL A 985 -17.07 57.33 -44.68
C VAL A 985 -18.42 56.91 -45.26
N ASN A 986 -18.95 55.77 -44.82
CA ASN A 986 -20.25 55.24 -45.23
C ASN A 986 -21.11 54.93 -44.00
N ILE A 987 -22.04 55.82 -43.67
CA ILE A 987 -22.96 55.65 -42.52
C ILE A 987 -24.40 55.67 -43.00
N THR A 988 -25.16 54.61 -42.75
CA THR A 988 -26.49 54.44 -43.36
C THR A 988 -27.66 55.10 -42.61
N GLY A 989 -27.44 55.66 -41.41
CA GLY A 989 -28.48 56.35 -40.64
C GLY A 989 -27.95 57.07 -39.40
N GLY A 990 -28.86 57.71 -38.64
CA GLY A 990 -28.54 58.50 -37.45
C GLY A 990 -28.10 59.94 -37.75
N ASP A 991 -27.93 60.72 -36.69
CA ASP A 991 -27.47 62.11 -36.74
C ASP A 991 -25.96 62.10 -36.44
N ASN A 992 -25.12 62.16 -37.48
CA ASN A 992 -23.68 61.93 -37.37
C ASN A 992 -22.87 63.23 -37.37
N ASN A 993 -21.76 63.24 -36.64
CA ASN A 993 -20.76 64.31 -36.64
C ASN A 993 -19.45 63.77 -37.20
N VAL A 994 -19.09 64.15 -38.43
CA VAL A 994 -17.95 63.60 -39.18
C VAL A 994 -16.96 64.71 -39.48
N THR A 995 -15.70 64.49 -39.12
CA THR A 995 -14.56 65.31 -39.51
C THR A 995 -13.58 64.45 -40.31
N THR A 996 -13.24 64.90 -41.51
CA THR A 996 -12.15 64.33 -42.32
C THR A 996 -11.20 65.48 -42.59
N GLY A 997 -9.91 65.29 -42.32
CA GLY A 997 -8.88 66.33 -42.39
C GLY A 997 -8.54 66.73 -43.83
N ALA A 998 -7.27 66.99 -44.14
CA ALA A 998 -6.88 67.25 -45.52
C ALA A 998 -6.79 65.96 -46.34
N GLY A 999 -7.36 65.94 -47.55
CA GLY A 999 -7.34 64.79 -48.46
C GLY A 999 -8.51 64.79 -49.44
N ALA A 1000 -8.54 63.83 -50.37
CA ALA A 1000 -9.68 63.65 -51.26
C ALA A 1000 -10.71 62.72 -50.61
N ASP A 1001 -11.59 63.28 -49.78
CA ASP A 1001 -12.49 62.49 -48.95
C ASP A 1001 -13.80 62.11 -49.68
N THR A 1002 -14.33 60.92 -49.39
CA THR A 1002 -15.66 60.47 -49.83
C THR A 1002 -16.55 60.22 -48.62
N ILE A 1003 -17.60 61.02 -48.45
CA ILE A 1003 -18.46 61.00 -47.26
C ILE A 1003 -19.91 60.75 -47.67
N ASN A 1004 -20.45 59.59 -47.32
CA ASN A 1004 -21.83 59.18 -47.61
C ASN A 1004 -22.59 58.95 -46.31
N LEU A 1005 -23.50 59.86 -45.96
CA LEU A 1005 -24.30 59.80 -44.73
C LEU A 1005 -25.81 59.70 -45.00
N GLY A 1006 -26.46 58.77 -44.32
CA GLY A 1006 -27.90 58.69 -44.15
C GLY A 1006 -28.37 59.40 -42.90
N GLY A 1007 -29.69 59.40 -42.66
CA GLY A 1007 -30.29 60.09 -41.51
C GLY A 1007 -30.33 61.61 -41.65
N ASP A 1008 -30.95 62.27 -40.67
CA ASP A 1008 -31.14 63.72 -40.65
C ASP A 1008 -30.06 64.39 -39.78
N ASN A 1009 -29.98 65.73 -39.79
CA ASN A 1009 -29.13 66.53 -38.90
C ASN A 1009 -27.62 66.19 -38.89
N ASN A 1010 -27.08 65.65 -39.99
CA ASN A 1010 -25.66 65.33 -40.08
C ASN A 1010 -24.79 66.60 -40.13
N ILE A 1011 -23.67 66.59 -39.40
CA ILE A 1011 -22.64 67.63 -39.41
C ILE A 1011 -21.38 67.05 -40.05
N VAL A 1012 -20.89 67.71 -41.10
CA VAL A 1012 -19.66 67.34 -41.82
C VAL A 1012 -18.69 68.51 -41.81
N VAL A 1013 -17.45 68.24 -41.42
CA VAL A 1013 -16.31 69.14 -41.58
C VAL A 1013 -15.24 68.38 -42.38
N ALA A 1014 -15.29 68.52 -43.70
CA ALA A 1014 -14.21 68.08 -44.57
C ALA A 1014 -13.13 69.18 -44.62
N GLY A 1015 -11.87 68.79 -44.57
CA GLY A 1015 -10.73 69.69 -44.69
C GLY A 1015 -10.41 69.99 -46.14
N ASN A 1016 -9.17 70.44 -46.39
CA ASN A 1016 -8.78 70.84 -47.74
C ASN A 1016 -8.59 69.62 -48.65
N GLY A 1017 -9.11 69.68 -49.87
CA GLY A 1017 -8.93 68.66 -50.90
C GLY A 1017 -10.14 68.60 -51.84
N THR A 1018 -10.19 67.59 -52.71
CA THR A 1018 -11.35 67.37 -53.59
C THR A 1018 -12.26 66.35 -52.93
N ASN A 1019 -13.32 66.83 -52.30
CA ASN A 1019 -14.21 66.01 -51.48
C ASN A 1019 -15.49 65.66 -52.24
N ALA A 1020 -15.99 64.43 -52.04
CA ALA A 1020 -17.26 63.95 -52.54
C ALA A 1020 -18.21 63.68 -51.35
N ILE A 1021 -19.15 64.59 -51.10
CA ILE A 1021 -20.03 64.57 -49.94
C ILE A 1021 -21.47 64.31 -50.37
N THR A 1022 -22.07 63.22 -49.88
CA THR A 1022 -23.46 62.84 -50.11
C THR A 1022 -24.23 62.71 -48.80
N LEU A 1023 -25.21 63.57 -48.55
CA LEU A 1023 -26.16 63.47 -47.43
C LEU A 1023 -27.57 63.16 -47.94
N THR A 1024 -28.18 62.05 -47.51
CA THR A 1024 -29.48 61.62 -48.05
C THR A 1024 -30.71 62.05 -47.23
N GLY A 1025 -30.54 62.44 -45.97
CA GLY A 1025 -31.61 63.01 -45.14
C GLY A 1025 -31.56 64.54 -45.06
N ALA A 1026 -32.44 65.10 -44.23
CA ALA A 1026 -32.68 66.55 -44.16
C ALA A 1026 -31.85 67.25 -43.07
N ASN A 1027 -31.77 68.58 -43.12
CA ASN A 1027 -31.16 69.46 -42.11
C ASN A 1027 -29.64 69.25 -41.90
N GLY A 1028 -28.88 68.94 -42.94
CA GLY A 1028 -27.43 68.79 -42.84
C GLY A 1028 -26.69 70.11 -42.66
N ALA A 1029 -25.48 70.05 -42.11
CA ALA A 1029 -24.51 71.15 -42.08
C ALA A 1029 -23.15 70.66 -42.61
N ILE A 1030 -22.67 71.27 -43.69
CA ILE A 1030 -21.43 70.87 -44.38
C ILE A 1030 -20.46 72.04 -44.38
N THR A 1031 -19.22 71.78 -43.96
CA THR A 1031 -18.05 72.62 -44.24
C THR A 1031 -17.08 71.80 -45.08
N SER A 1032 -16.76 72.23 -46.30
CA SER A 1032 -15.94 71.43 -47.25
C SER A 1032 -14.51 71.90 -47.45
N GLY A 1033 -14.15 73.08 -46.92
CA GLY A 1033 -12.77 73.56 -46.92
C GLY A 1033 -12.38 74.25 -48.23
N THR A 1034 -11.27 73.83 -48.83
CA THR A 1034 -10.81 74.33 -50.14
C THR A 1034 -10.54 73.17 -51.08
N GLY A 1035 -10.81 73.33 -52.37
CA GLY A 1035 -10.57 72.35 -53.43
C GLY A 1035 -11.84 72.15 -54.25
N ASP A 1036 -11.75 71.39 -55.35
CA ASP A 1036 -12.92 71.21 -56.23
C ASP A 1036 -13.86 70.16 -55.61
N ASP A 1037 -14.89 70.59 -54.87
CA ASP A 1037 -15.77 69.69 -54.12
C ASP A 1037 -17.06 69.32 -54.88
N SER A 1038 -17.54 68.09 -54.67
CA SER A 1038 -18.84 67.62 -55.15
C SER A 1038 -19.77 67.32 -53.97
N ILE A 1039 -20.81 68.13 -53.82
CA ILE A 1039 -21.73 68.07 -52.68
C ILE A 1039 -23.13 67.76 -53.19
N THR A 1040 -23.73 66.68 -52.70
CA THR A 1040 -25.14 66.34 -52.89
C THR A 1040 -25.80 66.19 -51.53
N ALA A 1041 -26.81 66.98 -51.20
CA ALA A 1041 -27.47 66.89 -49.90
C ALA A 1041 -29.00 66.98 -49.98
N GLY A 1042 -29.67 66.43 -48.98
CA GLY A 1042 -31.13 66.47 -48.85
C GLY A 1042 -31.67 67.84 -48.46
N ASP A 1043 -32.92 67.84 -48.01
CA ASP A 1043 -33.69 69.07 -47.81
C ASP A 1043 -33.16 69.96 -46.66
N ALA A 1044 -33.30 71.29 -46.77
CA ALA A 1044 -32.96 72.28 -45.74
C ALA A 1044 -31.51 72.22 -45.22
N THR A 1045 -30.54 72.06 -46.13
CA THR A 1045 -29.11 71.90 -45.80
C THR A 1045 -28.37 73.24 -45.79
N THR A 1046 -27.41 73.38 -44.87
CA THR A 1046 -26.43 74.48 -44.88
C THR A 1046 -25.09 74.00 -45.41
N VAL A 1047 -24.53 74.68 -46.41
CA VAL A 1047 -23.20 74.40 -46.99
C VAL A 1047 -22.33 75.65 -46.88
N THR A 1048 -21.12 75.48 -46.36
CA THR A 1048 -20.09 76.52 -46.31
C THR A 1048 -18.77 76.00 -46.88
N ASP A 1049 -18.33 76.57 -47.98
CA ASP A 1049 -17.05 76.34 -48.61
C ASP A 1049 -16.18 77.61 -48.60
N THR A 1050 -14.86 77.45 -48.73
CA THR A 1050 -13.91 78.56 -48.72
C THR A 1050 -13.12 78.75 -50.02
N GLY A 1051 -13.26 77.86 -51.00
CA GLY A 1051 -12.88 78.07 -52.40
C GLY A 1051 -12.50 76.81 -53.17
N GLY A 1052 -12.65 76.84 -54.50
CA GLY A 1052 -12.53 75.74 -55.44
C GLY A 1052 -13.60 75.84 -56.51
N ASN A 1053 -13.57 75.00 -57.55
CA ASN A 1053 -14.66 74.96 -58.54
C ASN A 1053 -15.65 73.87 -58.12
N ASN A 1054 -16.66 74.24 -57.35
CA ASN A 1054 -17.52 73.28 -56.66
C ASN A 1054 -18.76 72.89 -57.48
N ILE A 1055 -19.25 71.67 -57.28
CA ILE A 1055 -20.54 71.21 -57.81
C ILE A 1055 -21.45 70.88 -56.63
N ILE A 1056 -22.47 71.71 -56.41
CA ILE A 1056 -23.39 71.58 -55.28
C ILE A 1056 -24.80 71.32 -55.78
N THR A 1057 -25.43 70.25 -55.30
CA THR A 1057 -26.83 69.89 -55.58
C THR A 1057 -27.59 69.64 -54.28
N LEU A 1058 -28.54 70.50 -53.94
CA LEU A 1058 -29.32 70.40 -52.71
C LEU A 1058 -30.79 70.05 -52.99
N GLY A 1059 -31.44 69.42 -52.02
CA GLY A 1059 -32.86 69.10 -52.02
C GLY A 1059 -33.76 70.33 -51.84
N ASN A 1060 -35.03 70.08 -51.50
CA ASN A 1060 -36.02 71.13 -51.25
C ASN A 1060 -35.82 71.76 -49.85
N GLY A 1061 -36.74 72.59 -49.40
CA GLY A 1061 -36.64 73.31 -48.13
C GLY A 1061 -35.75 74.56 -48.22
N ASP A 1062 -35.68 75.30 -47.12
CA ASP A 1062 -34.91 76.55 -47.06
C ASP A 1062 -33.42 76.20 -46.88
N ASN A 1063 -32.64 76.17 -47.97
CA ASN A 1063 -31.21 75.86 -47.94
C ASN A 1063 -30.36 77.13 -47.77
N ILE A 1064 -29.17 76.99 -47.20
CA ILE A 1064 -28.17 78.07 -47.09
C ILE A 1064 -26.87 77.61 -47.76
N VAL A 1065 -26.37 78.36 -48.73
CA VAL A 1065 -25.16 78.00 -49.50
C VAL A 1065 -24.18 79.17 -49.53
N ASN A 1066 -22.92 78.89 -49.22
CA ASN A 1066 -21.81 79.82 -49.42
C ASN A 1066 -20.64 79.05 -50.03
N THR A 1067 -20.24 79.36 -51.27
CA THR A 1067 -19.24 78.55 -52.01
C THR A 1067 -17.83 79.14 -52.04
N GLY A 1068 -17.65 80.39 -51.63
CA GLY A 1068 -16.31 80.97 -51.50
C GLY A 1068 -15.77 81.53 -52.82
N ALA A 1069 -14.67 80.98 -53.34
CA ALA A 1069 -14.02 81.50 -54.55
C ALA A 1069 -13.65 80.37 -55.52
N GLY A 1070 -14.01 80.51 -56.80
CA GLY A 1070 -13.79 79.57 -57.90
C GLY A 1070 -15.02 79.58 -58.82
N ASP A 1071 -14.96 78.87 -59.94
CA ASP A 1071 -16.09 78.82 -60.89
C ASP A 1071 -17.09 77.74 -60.42
N ASP A 1072 -18.09 78.11 -59.64
CA ASP A 1072 -18.99 77.18 -58.95
C ASP A 1072 -20.23 76.81 -59.78
N THR A 1073 -20.75 75.59 -59.61
CA THR A 1073 -22.03 75.15 -60.15
C THR A 1073 -22.97 74.74 -59.02
N VAL A 1074 -24.01 75.54 -58.77
CA VAL A 1074 -24.95 75.36 -57.67
C VAL A 1074 -26.35 75.10 -58.20
N THR A 1075 -26.98 74.02 -57.73
CA THR A 1075 -28.39 73.70 -57.94
C THR A 1075 -29.04 73.48 -56.59
N VAL A 1076 -30.08 74.24 -56.27
CA VAL A 1076 -30.87 74.05 -55.04
C VAL A 1076 -32.33 73.76 -55.43
N GLY A 1077 -33.02 72.98 -54.60
CA GLY A 1077 -34.41 72.59 -54.81
C GLY A 1077 -35.42 73.66 -54.37
N ASP A 1078 -36.69 73.27 -54.31
CA ASP A 1078 -37.79 74.18 -53.98
C ASP A 1078 -37.72 74.64 -52.51
N GLY A 1079 -37.79 75.94 -52.23
CA GLY A 1079 -37.72 76.53 -50.89
C GLY A 1079 -37.32 78.00 -50.94
N ASN A 1080 -37.30 78.72 -49.82
CA ASN A 1080 -36.72 80.08 -49.79
C ASN A 1080 -35.24 79.95 -49.45
N ASN A 1081 -34.39 79.89 -50.47
CA ASN A 1081 -32.97 79.61 -50.30
C ASN A 1081 -32.16 80.91 -50.10
N GLU A 1082 -31.06 80.85 -49.34
CA GLU A 1082 -30.05 81.90 -49.24
C GLU A 1082 -28.73 81.41 -49.85
N ILE A 1083 -28.28 82.04 -50.93
CA ILE A 1083 -27.22 81.52 -51.79
C ILE A 1083 -26.17 82.60 -52.00
N ASN A 1084 -24.91 82.29 -51.73
CA ASN A 1084 -23.75 83.14 -52.00
C ASN A 1084 -22.72 82.35 -52.81
N THR A 1085 -22.59 82.64 -54.10
CA THR A 1085 -21.66 81.91 -54.99
C THR A 1085 -20.25 82.51 -54.99
N GLY A 1086 -20.11 83.77 -54.54
CA GLY A 1086 -18.83 84.28 -54.07
C GLY A 1086 -17.97 84.90 -55.17
N ALA A 1087 -16.85 84.31 -55.58
CA ALA A 1087 -15.97 84.94 -56.58
C ALA A 1087 -15.48 83.95 -57.64
N GLY A 1088 -15.83 84.17 -58.90
CA GLY A 1088 -15.59 83.27 -60.02
C GLY A 1088 -16.71 83.47 -61.05
N ASN A 1089 -16.72 82.68 -62.12
CA ASN A 1089 -17.85 82.69 -63.06
C ASN A 1089 -18.80 81.53 -62.72
N ASP A 1090 -19.81 81.83 -61.93
CA ASP A 1090 -20.65 80.83 -61.30
C ASP A 1090 -21.86 80.46 -62.17
N THR A 1091 -22.43 79.29 -61.94
CA THR A 1091 -23.68 78.84 -62.56
C THR A 1091 -24.67 78.41 -61.48
N LEU A 1092 -25.81 79.09 -61.40
CA LEU A 1092 -26.83 78.87 -60.38
C LEU A 1092 -28.19 78.48 -60.97
N LEU A 1093 -28.84 77.48 -60.36
CA LEU A 1093 -30.26 77.16 -60.49
C LEU A 1093 -30.93 77.14 -59.11
N ALA A 1094 -31.78 78.13 -58.82
CA ALA A 1094 -32.33 78.36 -57.47
C ALA A 1094 -33.68 77.65 -57.16
N GLY A 1095 -34.39 77.15 -58.19
CA GLY A 1095 -35.60 76.34 -57.98
C GLY A 1095 -36.89 77.17 -57.82
N ILE A 1096 -37.86 76.67 -57.04
CA ILE A 1096 -39.13 77.38 -56.76
C ILE A 1096 -39.09 77.94 -55.34
N GLY A 1097 -39.37 79.23 -55.17
CA GLY A 1097 -39.47 79.86 -53.86
C GLY A 1097 -39.15 81.35 -53.93
N ASN A 1098 -38.93 82.00 -52.79
CA ASN A 1098 -38.44 83.39 -52.79
C ASN A 1098 -36.97 83.37 -52.39
N ASP A 1099 -36.09 83.30 -53.38
CA ASP A 1099 -34.68 83.07 -53.16
C ASP A 1099 -33.91 84.38 -52.96
N LEU A 1100 -32.90 84.34 -52.08
CA LEU A 1100 -31.96 85.44 -51.85
C LEU A 1100 -30.58 85.05 -52.38
N ILE A 1101 -30.17 85.70 -53.46
CA ILE A 1101 -28.98 85.33 -54.24
C ILE A 1101 -27.95 86.44 -54.14
N TYR A 1102 -26.73 86.08 -53.80
CA TYR A 1102 -25.53 86.90 -53.88
C TYR A 1102 -24.57 86.22 -54.87
N ALA A 1103 -24.54 86.72 -56.11
CA ALA A 1103 -23.68 86.16 -57.15
C ALA A 1103 -22.20 86.42 -56.82
N GLY A 1104 -21.89 87.69 -56.54
CA GLY A 1104 -20.56 88.10 -56.16
C GLY A 1104 -19.72 88.44 -57.38
N ALA A 1105 -18.42 88.12 -57.37
CA ALA A 1105 -17.45 88.66 -58.33
C ALA A 1105 -17.12 87.74 -59.50
N GLY A 1106 -17.63 88.05 -60.71
CA GLY A 1106 -17.24 87.41 -61.97
C GLY A 1106 -18.40 87.43 -62.96
N ASP A 1107 -18.30 86.75 -64.10
CA ASP A 1107 -19.41 86.73 -65.08
C ASP A 1107 -20.36 85.55 -64.79
N ASP A 1108 -21.33 85.76 -63.89
CA ASP A 1108 -22.17 84.67 -63.37
C ASP A 1108 -23.34 84.32 -64.29
N THR A 1109 -23.88 83.10 -64.19
CA THR A 1109 -25.06 82.62 -64.92
C THR A 1109 -26.13 82.14 -63.96
N ILE A 1110 -27.21 82.90 -63.81
CA ILE A 1110 -28.24 82.68 -62.78
C ILE A 1110 -29.58 82.34 -63.42
N THR A 1111 -30.20 81.27 -62.94
CA THR A 1111 -31.60 80.92 -63.17
C THR A 1111 -32.32 80.97 -61.83
N THR A 1112 -33.18 81.97 -61.62
CA THR A 1112 -33.84 82.18 -60.32
C THR A 1112 -35.02 81.23 -60.14
N GLY A 1113 -35.66 80.81 -61.25
CA GLY A 1113 -36.81 79.93 -61.20
C GLY A 1113 -38.10 80.68 -60.86
N ALA A 1114 -38.97 80.08 -60.05
CA ALA A 1114 -40.32 80.60 -59.86
C ALA A 1114 -40.55 81.13 -58.43
N GLY A 1115 -40.82 82.43 -58.32
CA GLY A 1115 -41.33 83.07 -57.11
C GLY A 1115 -40.99 84.55 -57.11
N SER A 1116 -40.66 85.14 -55.97
CA SER A 1116 -40.25 86.55 -55.89
C SER A 1116 -38.80 86.60 -55.39
N ASP A 1117 -37.88 86.54 -56.34
CA ASP A 1117 -36.47 86.35 -56.05
C ASP A 1117 -35.73 87.68 -55.89
N VAL A 1118 -34.67 87.69 -55.10
CA VAL A 1118 -33.82 88.87 -54.84
C VAL A 1118 -32.39 88.55 -55.19
N ILE A 1119 -31.88 89.20 -56.23
CA ILE A 1119 -30.47 89.12 -56.63
C ILE A 1119 -29.77 90.38 -56.11
N VAL A 1120 -28.75 90.19 -55.27
CA VAL A 1120 -28.06 91.28 -54.57
C VAL A 1120 -26.68 91.53 -55.15
N PHE A 1121 -26.43 92.79 -55.52
CA PHE A 1121 -25.15 93.32 -55.99
C PHE A 1121 -24.45 94.08 -54.84
N LYS A 1122 -23.29 93.58 -54.40
CA LYS A 1122 -22.42 94.05 -53.31
C LYS A 1122 -21.19 94.85 -53.78
N ALA A 1123 -20.80 94.84 -55.06
CA ALA A 1123 -19.62 95.58 -55.54
C ALA A 1123 -19.62 95.86 -57.05
N VAL A 1124 -20.43 96.85 -57.47
CA VAL A 1124 -20.76 97.21 -58.87
C VAL A 1124 -19.58 97.45 -59.84
N GLN A 1125 -18.31 97.47 -59.38
CA GLN A 1125 -17.11 97.64 -60.21
C GLN A 1125 -16.28 96.34 -60.37
N THR A 1126 -16.58 95.30 -59.59
CA THR A 1126 -15.82 94.04 -59.56
C THR A 1126 -16.69 92.80 -59.80
N GLU A 1127 -17.99 92.98 -59.98
CA GLU A 1127 -19.01 91.92 -60.14
C GLU A 1127 -19.16 91.35 -61.54
N GLY A 1128 -18.26 91.65 -62.48
CA GLY A 1128 -18.42 91.17 -63.86
C GLY A 1128 -19.76 91.56 -64.51
N GLN A 1129 -20.12 90.90 -65.62
CA GLN A 1129 -21.43 91.02 -66.26
C GLN A 1129 -22.19 89.69 -66.11
N ASP A 1130 -23.16 89.65 -65.20
CA ASP A 1130 -23.97 88.47 -64.96
C ASP A 1130 -24.94 88.19 -66.10
N THR A 1131 -25.39 86.95 -66.23
CA THR A 1131 -26.41 86.48 -67.16
C THR A 1131 -27.59 85.91 -66.39
N LEU A 1132 -28.73 86.60 -66.45
CA LEU A 1132 -29.99 86.18 -65.83
C LEU A 1132 -30.86 85.48 -66.87
N ARG A 1133 -31.14 84.19 -66.70
CA ARG A 1133 -31.80 83.37 -67.72
C ARG A 1133 -33.31 83.56 -67.81
N ASP A 1134 -33.98 83.70 -66.66
CA ASP A 1134 -35.44 83.66 -66.53
C ASP A 1134 -36.03 84.79 -65.67
N PHE A 1135 -35.30 85.91 -65.55
CA PHE A 1135 -35.74 87.08 -64.80
C PHE A 1135 -37.16 87.55 -65.18
N THR A 1136 -38.04 87.62 -64.19
CA THR A 1136 -39.45 87.96 -64.34
C THR A 1136 -39.77 89.34 -63.75
N SER A 1137 -39.86 90.33 -64.64
CA SER A 1137 -40.23 91.71 -64.32
C SER A 1137 -41.52 91.82 -63.49
N GLY A 1138 -41.48 92.62 -62.43
CA GLY A 1138 -42.60 92.82 -61.49
C GLY A 1138 -42.76 91.72 -60.43
N GLN A 1139 -41.93 90.67 -60.47
CA GLN A 1139 -41.83 89.65 -59.42
C GLN A 1139 -40.43 89.66 -58.80
N ASP A 1140 -39.39 89.55 -59.64
CA ASP A 1140 -38.01 89.49 -59.18
C ASP A 1140 -37.43 90.89 -58.96
N ILE A 1141 -36.45 90.97 -58.06
CA ILE A 1141 -35.81 92.21 -57.62
C ILE A 1141 -34.30 92.12 -57.80
N LEU A 1142 -33.75 93.13 -58.46
CA LEU A 1142 -32.32 93.44 -58.46
C LEU A 1142 -32.04 94.44 -57.32
N GLN A 1143 -31.40 93.98 -56.26
CA GLN A 1143 -31.12 94.77 -55.07
C GLN A 1143 -29.67 95.26 -55.04
N PHE A 1144 -29.48 96.52 -54.69
CA PHE A 1144 -28.17 97.15 -54.55
C PHE A 1144 -28.07 97.77 -53.15
N ASN A 1145 -27.00 97.52 -52.41
CA ASN A 1145 -26.84 98.13 -51.09
C ASN A 1145 -26.19 99.52 -51.20
N ALA A 1146 -26.68 100.50 -50.44
CA ALA A 1146 -26.15 101.86 -50.49
C ALA A 1146 -24.66 101.97 -50.07
N SER A 1147 -24.16 101.03 -49.26
CA SER A 1147 -22.76 100.96 -48.81
C SER A 1147 -21.79 100.48 -49.89
N ASP A 1148 -22.29 99.67 -50.82
CA ASP A 1148 -21.55 98.75 -51.70
C ASP A 1148 -21.30 99.33 -53.09
N ILE A 1149 -22.15 100.28 -53.48
CA ILE A 1149 -21.92 101.21 -54.59
C ILE A 1149 -20.70 102.13 -54.31
N GLY A 1150 -20.15 102.05 -53.11
CA GLY A 1150 -18.97 102.76 -52.67
C GLY A 1150 -19.22 104.26 -52.47
N ASN A 1151 -18.41 104.84 -51.58
CA ASN A 1151 -18.24 106.29 -51.38
C ASN A 1151 -17.81 107.08 -52.65
N GLY A 1152 -17.89 106.48 -53.85
CA GLY A 1152 -17.77 107.16 -55.15
C GLY A 1152 -18.90 108.17 -55.40
N LEU A 1153 -20.03 108.06 -54.71
CA LEU A 1153 -21.03 109.15 -54.66
C LEU A 1153 -20.50 110.44 -53.98
N ALA A 1154 -19.39 110.38 -53.22
CA ALA A 1154 -18.97 111.45 -52.33
C ALA A 1154 -17.79 112.31 -52.83
N THR A 1155 -17.51 112.39 -54.13
CA THR A 1155 -16.62 113.44 -54.66
C THR A 1155 -17.33 114.40 -55.62
N GLY A 1156 -18.47 114.95 -55.20
CA GLY A 1156 -18.91 116.23 -55.79
C GLY A 1156 -20.39 116.61 -55.77
N GLY A 1157 -21.31 115.80 -55.23
CA GLY A 1157 -22.74 116.09 -55.29
C GLY A 1157 -23.50 115.74 -54.01
N THR A 1158 -24.45 116.59 -53.62
CA THR A 1158 -25.37 116.44 -52.48
C THR A 1158 -26.45 115.38 -52.74
N ASP A 1159 -26.05 114.20 -53.18
CA ASP A 1159 -26.98 113.15 -53.57
C ASP A 1159 -27.29 112.24 -52.37
N THR A 1160 -28.12 112.78 -51.46
CA THR A 1160 -28.70 112.04 -50.33
C THR A 1160 -30.12 111.57 -50.65
N GLY A 1161 -30.49 111.50 -51.94
CA GLY A 1161 -31.82 111.13 -52.39
C GLY A 1161 -31.95 109.62 -52.54
N SER A 1162 -32.99 109.05 -51.92
CA SER A 1162 -33.49 107.70 -52.25
C SER A 1162 -33.56 107.55 -53.77
N LEU A 1163 -32.89 106.56 -54.33
CA LEU A 1163 -33.01 106.22 -55.74
C LEU A 1163 -34.48 105.87 -56.01
N ASP A 1164 -35.16 106.71 -56.81
CA ASP A 1164 -36.53 106.49 -57.25
C ASP A 1164 -36.57 106.19 -58.75
N ALA A 1165 -37.73 105.79 -59.27
CA ALA A 1165 -37.93 105.38 -60.64
C ALA A 1165 -37.49 106.41 -61.71
N SER A 1166 -37.24 107.68 -61.35
CA SER A 1166 -36.77 108.71 -62.28
C SER A 1166 -35.31 108.54 -62.71
N ARG A 1167 -34.54 107.71 -62.00
CA ARG A 1167 -33.11 107.45 -62.26
C ARG A 1167 -32.83 106.19 -63.08
N PHE A 1168 -33.90 105.52 -63.49
CA PHE A 1168 -33.89 104.39 -64.41
C PHE A 1168 -34.34 104.85 -65.81
N THR A 1169 -33.70 104.34 -66.86
CA THR A 1169 -34.13 104.62 -68.23
C THR A 1169 -33.97 103.39 -69.12
N THR A 1170 -34.75 103.33 -70.21
CA THR A 1170 -34.69 102.24 -71.19
C THR A 1170 -34.30 102.77 -72.57
N GLY A 1171 -33.45 102.04 -73.30
CA GLY A 1171 -32.97 102.42 -74.65
C GLY A 1171 -31.45 102.35 -74.82
N GLY A 1172 -30.90 102.92 -75.90
CA GLY A 1172 -29.48 102.74 -76.24
C GLY A 1172 -28.48 103.70 -75.57
N ALA A 1173 -28.93 104.65 -74.74
CA ALA A 1173 -28.05 105.61 -74.03
C ALA A 1173 -28.76 106.30 -72.86
N PHE A 1174 -27.99 106.73 -71.85
CA PHE A 1174 -28.47 107.66 -70.82
C PHE A 1174 -28.89 109.00 -71.44
N THR A 1175 -30.01 109.55 -70.98
CA THR A 1175 -30.61 110.77 -71.53
C THR A 1175 -30.41 112.00 -70.64
N THR A 1176 -30.04 111.78 -69.37
CA THR A 1176 -29.72 112.81 -68.38
C THR A 1176 -28.61 112.34 -67.44
N THR A 1177 -27.80 113.25 -66.89
CA THR A 1177 -26.74 112.93 -65.90
C THR A 1177 -27.26 112.41 -64.56
N ASP A 1178 -28.56 112.59 -64.26
CA ASP A 1178 -29.18 112.08 -63.02
C ASP A 1178 -29.62 110.61 -63.11
N GLN A 1179 -29.61 110.01 -64.31
CA GLN A 1179 -29.92 108.59 -64.51
C GLN A 1179 -28.71 107.75 -64.14
N ARG A 1180 -28.94 106.66 -63.41
CA ARG A 1180 -27.88 105.80 -62.87
C ARG A 1180 -27.97 104.37 -63.37
N PHE A 1181 -29.15 103.91 -63.79
CA PHE A 1181 -29.37 102.59 -64.37
C PHE A 1181 -30.00 102.72 -65.78
N LEU A 1182 -29.44 102.01 -66.76
CA LEU A 1182 -29.91 101.95 -68.15
C LEU A 1182 -30.16 100.49 -68.55
N PHE A 1183 -31.38 100.16 -68.95
CA PHE A 1183 -31.65 98.88 -69.62
C PHE A 1183 -31.69 99.08 -71.14
N ASP A 1184 -30.68 98.58 -71.84
CA ASP A 1184 -30.62 98.61 -73.30
C ASP A 1184 -31.38 97.43 -73.91
N THR A 1185 -32.56 97.72 -74.43
CA THR A 1185 -33.45 96.73 -75.03
C THR A 1185 -32.94 96.15 -76.35
N SER A 1186 -31.90 96.72 -76.96
CA SER A 1186 -31.28 96.18 -78.18
C SER A 1186 -30.23 95.10 -77.89
N THR A 1187 -29.61 95.15 -76.72
CA THR A 1187 -28.61 94.20 -76.23
C THR A 1187 -29.09 93.40 -75.01
N ASN A 1188 -30.30 93.67 -74.53
CA ASN A 1188 -30.94 93.11 -73.34
C ASN A 1188 -30.06 93.18 -72.08
N THR A 1189 -29.32 94.29 -71.91
CA THR A 1189 -28.31 94.44 -70.85
C THR A 1189 -28.63 95.64 -69.97
N LEU A 1190 -28.52 95.45 -68.65
CA LEU A 1190 -28.57 96.49 -67.64
C LEU A 1190 -27.17 97.06 -67.40
N TYR A 1191 -27.05 98.37 -67.50
CA TYR A 1191 -25.82 99.13 -67.24
C TYR A 1191 -25.99 100.05 -66.04
N PHE A 1192 -24.92 100.26 -65.29
CA PHE A 1192 -24.83 101.24 -64.21
C PHE A 1192 -23.80 102.32 -64.50
N ASP A 1193 -24.17 103.57 -64.22
CA ASP A 1193 -23.31 104.73 -64.27
C ASP A 1193 -22.83 105.07 -62.84
N GLY A 1194 -21.63 104.58 -62.51
CA GLY A 1194 -21.04 104.71 -61.19
C GLY A 1194 -20.57 106.12 -60.84
N ASP A 1195 -20.11 106.90 -61.83
CA ASP A 1195 -19.56 108.25 -61.63
C ASP A 1195 -20.55 109.38 -61.97
N GLY A 1196 -21.71 109.03 -62.56
CA GLY A 1196 -22.78 109.97 -62.90
C GLY A 1196 -22.47 110.87 -64.10
N SER A 1197 -21.51 110.48 -64.94
CA SER A 1197 -21.06 111.26 -66.09
C SER A 1197 -22.00 111.18 -67.31
N GLY A 1198 -22.88 110.17 -67.37
CA GLY A 1198 -23.81 109.92 -68.46
C GLY A 1198 -23.16 109.53 -69.79
N GLY A 1199 -21.87 109.16 -69.79
CA GLY A 1199 -21.07 108.84 -70.98
C GLY A 1199 -20.65 107.36 -71.07
N ALA A 1200 -20.49 106.85 -72.30
CA ALA A 1200 -20.18 105.43 -72.56
C ALA A 1200 -18.83 104.93 -71.99
N GLU A 1201 -17.91 105.83 -71.63
CA GLU A 1201 -16.59 105.48 -71.06
C GLU A 1201 -16.64 105.15 -69.55
N ALA A 1202 -17.79 105.36 -68.88
CA ALA A 1202 -17.98 105.13 -67.44
C ALA A 1202 -19.09 104.12 -67.09
N MET A 1203 -19.66 103.46 -68.11
CA MET A 1203 -20.75 102.48 -67.94
C MET A 1203 -20.21 101.10 -67.59
N VAL A 1204 -20.69 100.50 -66.51
CA VAL A 1204 -20.42 99.09 -66.17
C VAL A 1204 -21.65 98.27 -66.55
N ALA A 1205 -21.47 97.20 -67.32
CA ALA A 1205 -22.52 96.23 -67.58
C ALA A 1205 -22.70 95.36 -66.33
N LEU A 1206 -23.92 95.23 -65.83
CA LEU A 1206 -24.21 94.50 -64.60
C LEU A 1206 -24.87 93.16 -64.86
N ALA A 1207 -25.89 93.15 -65.71
CA ALA A 1207 -26.66 91.96 -65.98
C ALA A 1207 -27.16 91.95 -67.43
N HIS A 1208 -26.82 90.91 -68.18
CA HIS A 1208 -27.47 90.51 -69.40
C HIS A 1208 -28.68 89.62 -69.08
N LEU A 1209 -29.83 89.89 -69.67
CA LEU A 1209 -31.01 89.04 -69.55
C LEU A 1209 -31.13 88.17 -70.81
N GLU A 1210 -31.20 86.84 -70.68
CA GLU A 1210 -31.48 85.99 -71.85
C GLU A 1210 -32.94 86.13 -72.30
N THR A 1211 -33.85 86.32 -71.34
CA THR A 1211 -35.28 86.55 -71.57
C THR A 1211 -35.83 87.59 -70.58
N GLY A 1212 -36.94 88.25 -70.93
CA GLY A 1212 -37.57 89.25 -70.06
C GLY A 1212 -37.08 90.70 -70.26
N THR A 1213 -37.51 91.59 -69.37
CA THR A 1213 -37.17 93.03 -69.35
C THR A 1213 -36.96 93.51 -67.92
N VAL A 1214 -36.15 94.53 -67.67
CA VAL A 1214 -36.08 95.21 -66.36
C VAL A 1214 -36.86 96.53 -66.40
N ASN A 1215 -37.62 96.82 -65.35
CA ASN A 1215 -38.26 98.11 -65.13
C ASN A 1215 -37.83 98.74 -63.79
N ALA A 1216 -38.19 99.99 -63.57
CA ALA A 1216 -37.74 100.75 -62.40
C ALA A 1216 -38.21 100.19 -61.04
N ASN A 1217 -39.33 99.45 -60.98
CA ASN A 1217 -39.83 98.82 -59.76
C ASN A 1217 -39.09 97.53 -59.43
N ASP A 1218 -38.40 96.95 -60.41
CA ASP A 1218 -37.61 95.73 -60.26
C ASP A 1218 -36.23 96.04 -59.64
N ILE A 1219 -35.86 97.31 -59.51
CA ILE A 1219 -34.61 97.76 -58.91
C ILE A 1219 -34.89 98.29 -57.51
N LYS A 1220 -34.18 97.74 -56.51
CA LYS A 1220 -34.29 98.15 -55.11
C LYS A 1220 -32.95 98.59 -54.56
N ILE A 1221 -32.94 99.67 -53.79
CA ILE A 1221 -31.77 100.09 -53.02
C ILE A 1221 -32.09 99.84 -51.55
N ALA A 1222 -31.30 98.98 -50.90
CA ALA A 1222 -31.48 98.60 -49.50
C ALA A 1222 -30.67 99.50 -48.56
#